data_AF-A0A1L2FV68-F1
#
_entry.id   AF-A0A1L2FV68-F1
#
_cell.length_a   1.000
_cell.length_b   1.000
_cell.length_c   1.000
_cell.angle_alpha   90.00
_cell.angle_beta   90.00
_cell.angle_gamma   90.00
#
_symmetry.space_group_name_H-M   'P 1'
#
loop_
_entity.id
_entity.type
_entity.pdbx_description
1 polymer ?
#
loop_
_entity_poly.entity_id
_entity_poly.type
_entity_poly.pdbx_seq_one_letter_code
_entity_poly.pdbx_strand_id
1 'polypeptide(L)'
;IFEKNAGKATQKLLMSIGLVTLGAVMVYSLPWYLLPLGWLFMGTACCGLFSVGYACGRGLFFENRFVNYLVGTICMLPLMYPLEYWKSIERRLGEKKQVTRDYVVELASGPYWWLSSIMQWITSNFTFDFSRRMMFSASVLYIFVAIFVPLLTYGVGLWGLFKFYIIPLLVYHLWMSTFLKASYLSFDGENPTFFKLPRMVQYLTQDFNIGVTLTNIQSTCGTAFIPSYKWKEAYAVLKKEYEGISEQSFTQLLLKVGPTVKTTINNIVDPLAAANKDDSSSAPTATPKKKSRFDGRPWYERIYWTTTIFIFATPIISIYGMATTPFNIKTYIVAFCSYYIAGIGITAGYHRLFSHRSYDAVWPIRVILTLMGTSAFEMSAIEWCHDHRAHHRFTDTEKDPYNVKKGFWWAHMGWLIFRREEGPDADVSDLKADWVLQLQDRYYTPLAILLGIVLPTWICGHYWGDWRGGFFIAGVASKVLMMQCTFCINSLAHYIGEATYTDQRSPRDSAITSLVTFGEGYHNFHHEFPYDYRNGVHATAYDPGKWLICFLSWFGLSYNLKRFPDELFAKGKIQMAEKRALEQRQKLFWGKPLEELPRMDKEQFKHQVVAEGKQWIIIADVIYDVTDFIVKHPGGKQYINDYIGKDATRAFDGAVYNHSYAARNILDTLRVAVLVKSTL
;
A
#
# COMPACT_ATOMS: atom_id res chain seq x y z
N ILE A 1 -37.94 -15.76 1.49
CA ILE A 1 -36.96 -14.67 1.24
C ILE A 1 -35.78 -15.12 0.38
N PHE A 2 -35.31 -16.36 0.49
CA PHE A 2 -34.04 -16.81 -0.10
C PHE A 2 -34.09 -17.17 -1.60
N GLU A 3 -35.28 -17.39 -2.16
CA GLU A 3 -35.42 -17.77 -3.57
C GLU A 3 -35.04 -16.67 -4.56
N LYS A 4 -34.31 -17.07 -5.59
CA LYS A 4 -33.89 -16.18 -6.66
C LYS A 4 -35.00 -15.99 -7.70
N ASN A 5 -35.02 -14.83 -8.36
CA ASN A 5 -36.03 -14.47 -9.34
C ASN A 5 -35.38 -13.58 -10.40
N ALA A 6 -35.31 -14.09 -11.63
CA ALA A 6 -34.65 -13.41 -12.74
C ALA A 6 -35.32 -12.06 -13.09
N GLY A 7 -36.65 -11.94 -12.96
CA GLY A 7 -37.39 -10.71 -13.21
C GLY A 7 -37.00 -9.60 -12.22
N LYS A 8 -37.03 -9.89 -10.91
CA LYS A 8 -36.61 -8.93 -9.86
C LYS A 8 -35.12 -8.56 -9.99
N ALA A 9 -34.26 -9.52 -10.32
CA ALA A 9 -32.84 -9.27 -10.59
C ALA A 9 -32.65 -8.32 -11.78
N THR A 10 -33.34 -8.56 -12.89
CA THR A 10 -33.27 -7.72 -14.10
C THR A 10 -33.80 -6.31 -13.82
N GLN A 11 -34.91 -6.18 -13.09
CA GLN A 11 -35.44 -4.87 -12.68
C GLN A 11 -34.42 -4.07 -11.86
N LYS A 12 -33.76 -4.70 -10.88
CA LYS A 12 -32.73 -4.06 -10.06
C LYS A 12 -31.51 -3.64 -10.88
N LEU A 13 -31.10 -4.45 -11.86
CA LEU A 13 -30.03 -4.12 -12.80
C LEU A 13 -30.39 -2.90 -13.67
N LEU A 14 -31.56 -2.91 -14.30
CA LEU A 14 -32.03 -1.81 -15.17
C LEU A 14 -32.20 -0.51 -14.38
N MET A 15 -32.71 -0.57 -13.15
CA MET A 15 -32.80 0.60 -12.27
C MET A 15 -31.41 1.19 -11.98
N SER A 16 -30.42 0.35 -11.69
CA SER A 16 -29.05 0.81 -11.40
C SER A 16 -28.41 1.48 -12.62
N ILE A 17 -28.56 0.88 -13.81
CA ILE A 17 -28.08 1.46 -15.07
C ILE A 17 -28.80 2.78 -15.36
N GLY A 18 -30.13 2.82 -15.23
CA GLY A 18 -30.93 4.02 -15.48
C GLY A 18 -30.54 5.19 -14.58
N LEU A 19 -30.28 4.94 -13.29
CA LEU A 19 -29.84 5.98 -12.35
C LEU A 19 -28.44 6.51 -12.68
N VAL A 20 -27.48 5.65 -13.06
CA VAL A 20 -26.15 6.11 -13.49
C VAL A 20 -26.25 6.94 -14.78
N THR A 21 -27.06 6.50 -15.75
CA THR A 21 -27.29 7.23 -17.01
C THR A 21 -27.93 8.59 -16.74
N LEU A 22 -28.94 8.66 -15.86
CA LEU A 22 -29.55 9.93 -15.47
C LEU A 22 -28.51 10.87 -14.82
N GLY A 23 -27.63 10.34 -13.97
CA GLY A 23 -26.52 11.11 -13.40
C GLY A 23 -25.56 11.66 -14.46
N ALA A 24 -25.20 10.85 -15.46
CA ALA A 24 -24.35 11.30 -16.57
C ALA A 24 -25.03 12.41 -17.40
N VAL A 25 -26.34 12.29 -17.66
CA VAL A 25 -27.14 13.33 -18.33
C VAL A 25 -27.18 14.62 -17.49
N MET A 26 -27.34 14.51 -16.16
CA MET A 26 -27.27 15.68 -15.28
C MET A 26 -25.91 16.36 -15.35
N VAL A 27 -24.81 15.60 -15.26
CA VAL A 27 -23.45 16.17 -15.37
C VAL A 27 -23.21 16.81 -16.73
N TYR A 28 -23.76 16.24 -17.80
CA TYR A 28 -23.68 16.83 -19.14
C TYR A 28 -24.42 18.17 -19.21
N SER A 29 -25.67 18.20 -18.79
CA SER A 29 -26.60 19.32 -19.00
C SER A 29 -26.50 20.44 -17.97
N LEU A 30 -26.02 20.16 -16.75
CA LEU A 30 -25.96 21.16 -15.69
C LEU A 30 -24.86 22.21 -15.96
N PRO A 31 -25.14 23.50 -15.69
CA PRO A 31 -24.12 24.53 -15.74
C PRO A 31 -23.09 24.30 -14.62
N TRP A 32 -21.89 24.89 -14.78
CA TRP A 32 -20.74 24.61 -13.92
C TRP A 32 -21.01 24.78 -12.41
N TYR A 33 -21.86 25.73 -12.02
CA TYR A 33 -22.22 26.02 -10.63
C TYR A 33 -23.22 25.01 -10.02
N LEU A 34 -23.91 24.20 -10.84
CA LEU A 34 -24.78 23.11 -10.39
C LEU A 34 -24.15 21.71 -10.58
N LEU A 35 -22.98 21.61 -11.21
CA LEU A 35 -22.27 20.35 -11.39
C LEU A 35 -22.07 19.55 -10.09
N PRO A 36 -21.83 20.17 -8.91
CA PRO A 36 -21.73 19.41 -7.67
C PRO A 36 -22.96 18.52 -7.37
N LEU A 37 -24.16 18.94 -7.75
CA LEU A 37 -25.38 18.14 -7.59
C LEU A 37 -25.39 16.93 -8.55
N GLY A 38 -24.99 17.14 -9.80
CA GLY A 38 -24.83 16.08 -10.79
C GLY A 38 -23.77 15.05 -10.39
N TRP A 39 -22.62 15.51 -9.90
CA TRP A 39 -21.55 14.65 -9.40
C TRP A 39 -21.96 13.84 -8.17
N LEU A 40 -22.64 14.50 -7.21
CA LEU A 40 -23.15 13.82 -6.02
C LEU A 40 -24.14 12.72 -6.43
N PHE A 41 -25.08 13.02 -7.33
CA PHE A 41 -26.04 12.06 -7.82
C PHE A 41 -25.38 10.88 -8.56
N MET A 42 -24.55 11.18 -9.56
CA MET A 42 -23.90 10.16 -10.40
C MET A 42 -22.98 9.25 -9.59
N GLY A 43 -22.15 9.80 -8.72
CA GLY A 43 -21.25 9.01 -7.86
C GLY A 43 -22.02 8.14 -6.87
N THR A 44 -23.12 8.64 -6.29
CA THR A 44 -23.98 7.84 -5.41
C THR A 44 -24.68 6.72 -6.17
N ALA A 45 -25.18 7.00 -7.39
CA ALA A 45 -25.81 5.99 -8.24
C ALA A 45 -24.83 4.88 -8.68
N CYS A 46 -23.55 5.20 -8.84
CA CYS A 46 -22.49 4.22 -9.12
C CYS A 46 -22.35 3.17 -8.00
N CYS A 47 -22.68 3.49 -6.74
CA CYS A 47 -22.75 2.50 -5.66
C CYS A 47 -23.87 1.48 -5.88
N GLY A 48 -24.97 1.86 -6.53
CA GLY A 48 -26.02 0.94 -6.95
C GLY A 48 -25.51 -0.06 -8.00
N LEU A 49 -24.72 0.41 -8.96
CA LEU A 49 -24.05 -0.45 -9.94
C LEU A 49 -23.06 -1.42 -9.26
N PHE A 50 -22.30 -0.93 -8.28
CA PHE A 50 -21.44 -1.76 -7.44
C PHE A 50 -22.22 -2.83 -6.69
N SER A 51 -23.36 -2.47 -6.09
CA SER A 51 -24.25 -3.38 -5.35
C SER A 51 -24.68 -4.58 -6.22
N VAL A 52 -24.99 -4.36 -7.49
CA VAL A 52 -25.27 -5.42 -8.47
C VAL A 52 -24.03 -6.27 -8.73
N GLY A 53 -22.88 -5.66 -9.01
CA GLY A 53 -21.62 -6.38 -9.25
C GLY A 53 -21.19 -7.23 -8.08
N TYR A 54 -21.29 -6.70 -6.85
CA TYR A 54 -21.02 -7.39 -5.60
C TYR A 54 -21.94 -8.60 -5.42
N ALA A 55 -23.25 -8.41 -5.61
CA ALA A 55 -24.23 -9.49 -5.53
C ALA A 55 -23.95 -10.59 -6.55
N CYS A 56 -23.58 -10.23 -7.79
CA CYS A 56 -23.19 -11.18 -8.82
C CYS A 56 -21.92 -11.97 -8.44
N GLY A 57 -20.88 -11.29 -7.94
CA GLY A 57 -19.64 -11.90 -7.49
C GLY A 57 -19.86 -12.93 -6.38
N ARG A 58 -20.78 -12.63 -5.45
CA ARG A 58 -21.19 -13.50 -4.34
C ARG A 58 -22.22 -14.56 -4.74
N GLY A 59 -22.70 -14.56 -5.98
CA GLY A 59 -23.75 -15.47 -6.44
C GLY A 59 -25.12 -15.23 -5.80
N LEU A 60 -25.42 -13.99 -5.40
CA LEU A 60 -26.66 -13.54 -4.74
C LEU A 60 -27.69 -12.95 -5.72
N PHE A 61 -27.44 -12.98 -7.03
CA PHE A 61 -28.24 -12.23 -7.99
C PHE A 61 -29.06 -13.16 -8.91
N PHE A 62 -28.43 -13.75 -9.92
CA PHE A 62 -29.06 -14.77 -10.77
C PHE A 62 -28.80 -16.20 -10.26
N GLU A 63 -29.59 -17.17 -10.71
CA GLU A 63 -29.31 -18.59 -10.48
C GLU A 63 -28.12 -19.06 -11.32
N ASN A 64 -28.09 -18.63 -12.58
CA ASN A 64 -27.03 -18.99 -13.51
C ASN A 64 -25.71 -18.28 -13.14
N ARG A 65 -24.66 -19.07 -12.86
CA ARG A 65 -23.33 -18.57 -12.48
C ARG A 65 -22.63 -17.81 -13.61
N PHE A 66 -22.82 -18.19 -14.86
CA PHE A 66 -22.24 -17.51 -16.01
C PHE A 66 -22.87 -16.13 -16.20
N VAL A 67 -24.20 -16.04 -16.09
CA VAL A 67 -24.91 -14.75 -16.17
C VAL A 67 -24.45 -13.81 -15.07
N ASN A 68 -24.32 -14.30 -13.82
CA ASN A 68 -23.71 -13.52 -12.74
C ASN A 68 -22.29 -13.05 -13.09
N TYR A 69 -21.45 -13.91 -13.65
CA TYR A 69 -20.10 -13.53 -14.00
C TYR A 69 -20.05 -12.42 -15.06
N LEU A 70 -20.86 -12.54 -16.12
CA LEU A 70 -20.95 -11.57 -17.19
C LEU A 70 -21.49 -10.22 -16.70
N VAL A 71 -22.66 -10.22 -16.06
CA VAL A 71 -23.31 -9.00 -15.53
C VAL A 71 -22.42 -8.35 -14.48
N GLY A 72 -21.88 -9.13 -13.55
CA GLY A 72 -21.00 -8.63 -12.51
C GLY A 72 -19.73 -7.97 -13.06
N THR A 73 -19.13 -8.55 -14.11
CA THR A 73 -17.95 -7.98 -14.75
C THR A 73 -18.30 -6.64 -15.40
N ILE A 74 -19.36 -6.59 -16.20
CA ILE A 74 -19.79 -5.35 -16.88
C ILE A 74 -20.10 -4.22 -15.89
N CYS A 75 -20.78 -4.52 -14.78
CA CYS A 75 -21.09 -3.53 -13.75
C CYS A 75 -19.83 -3.02 -13.00
N MET A 76 -18.79 -3.84 -12.89
CA MET A 76 -17.57 -3.49 -12.17
C MET A 76 -16.53 -2.77 -13.03
N LEU A 77 -16.58 -2.89 -14.37
CA LEU A 77 -15.62 -2.24 -15.28
C LEU A 77 -15.59 -0.71 -15.14
N PRO A 78 -16.72 0.03 -15.18
CA PRO A 78 -16.71 1.48 -15.00
C PRO A 78 -16.24 1.91 -13.60
N LEU A 79 -16.26 1.00 -12.62
CA LEU A 79 -15.81 1.24 -11.25
C LEU A 79 -14.36 0.82 -11.02
N MET A 80 -13.69 0.35 -12.08
CA MET A 80 -12.32 -0.16 -12.06
C MET A 80 -12.08 -1.26 -11.01
N TYR A 81 -12.99 -2.24 -10.93
CA TYR A 81 -12.79 -3.41 -10.08
C TYR A 81 -12.74 -4.71 -10.90
N PRO A 82 -11.75 -5.60 -10.65
CA PRO A 82 -11.84 -6.97 -11.14
C PRO A 82 -12.87 -7.75 -10.30
N LEU A 83 -13.87 -8.35 -10.95
CA LEU A 83 -14.94 -9.10 -10.27
C LEU A 83 -14.40 -10.23 -9.38
N GLU A 84 -13.33 -10.92 -9.81
CA GLU A 84 -12.72 -12.04 -9.07
C GLU A 84 -12.15 -11.63 -7.71
N TYR A 85 -11.85 -10.34 -7.48
CA TYR A 85 -11.45 -9.84 -6.16
C TYR A 85 -12.51 -10.14 -5.11
N TRP A 86 -13.76 -9.83 -5.41
CA TRP A 86 -14.90 -9.98 -4.50
C TRP A 86 -15.37 -11.43 -4.30
N LYS A 87 -14.86 -12.36 -5.10
CA LYS A 87 -15.03 -13.81 -4.90
C LYS A 87 -13.97 -14.43 -3.99
N SER A 88 -12.77 -13.86 -3.95
CA SER A 88 -11.60 -14.48 -3.31
C SER A 88 -11.39 -14.11 -1.85
N ILE A 89 -12.05 -13.06 -1.35
CA ILE A 89 -11.87 -12.50 0.00
C ILE A 89 -12.08 -13.55 1.12
N GLU A 90 -12.91 -14.57 0.90
CA GLU A 90 -13.15 -15.62 1.90
C GLU A 90 -12.29 -16.89 1.72
N ARG A 91 -11.66 -17.10 0.56
CA ARG A 91 -11.13 -18.45 0.23
C ARG A 91 -9.63 -18.64 0.40
N ARG A 92 -8.84 -17.58 0.61
CA ARG A 92 -7.38 -17.69 0.86
C ARG A 92 -6.87 -16.45 1.60
N LEU A 93 -6.74 -16.55 2.92
CA LEU A 93 -5.92 -15.60 3.68
C LEU A 93 -4.54 -16.22 3.87
N GLY A 94 -3.57 -15.72 3.11
CA GLY A 94 -2.15 -15.79 3.46
C GLY A 94 -1.78 -14.52 4.23
N GLU A 95 -0.67 -14.56 4.99
CA GLU A 95 -0.26 -13.50 5.92
C GLU A 95 -0.17 -12.10 5.30
N LYS A 96 0.31 -11.97 4.05
CA LYS A 96 0.40 -10.67 3.35
C LYS A 96 -0.95 -10.01 3.09
N LYS A 97 -2.00 -10.78 2.79
CA LYS A 97 -3.36 -10.24 2.59
C LYS A 97 -4.05 -9.85 3.89
N GLN A 98 -3.57 -10.40 5.01
CA GLN A 98 -4.06 -10.04 6.35
C GLN A 98 -3.61 -8.63 6.72
N VAL A 99 -2.32 -8.30 6.58
CA VAL A 99 -1.78 -6.96 6.95
C VAL A 99 -2.44 -5.82 6.17
N THR A 100 -2.64 -5.97 4.86
CA THR A 100 -3.31 -4.94 4.04
C THR A 100 -4.79 -4.78 4.43
N ARG A 101 -5.45 -5.89 4.77
CA ARG A 101 -6.83 -5.86 5.27
C ARG A 101 -6.89 -5.15 6.62
N ASP A 102 -5.94 -5.40 7.51
CA ASP A 102 -5.88 -4.78 8.83
C ASP A 102 -5.72 -3.25 8.71
N TYR A 103 -4.89 -2.76 7.77
CA TYR A 103 -4.78 -1.32 7.51
C TYR A 103 -6.07 -0.68 6.97
N VAL A 104 -6.76 -1.35 6.02
CA VAL A 104 -8.05 -0.85 5.51
C VAL A 104 -9.12 -0.83 6.60
N VAL A 105 -9.12 -1.82 7.50
CA VAL A 105 -10.00 -1.89 8.67
C VAL A 105 -9.71 -0.72 9.61
N GLU A 106 -8.45 -0.52 9.98
CA GLU A 106 -8.02 0.59 10.85
C GLU A 106 -8.44 1.95 10.28
N LEU A 107 -8.20 2.15 8.99
CA LEU A 107 -8.58 3.37 8.28
C LEU A 107 -10.10 3.58 8.32
N ALA A 108 -10.89 2.55 7.98
CA ALA A 108 -12.35 2.60 7.98
C ALA A 108 -12.96 2.82 9.38
N SER A 109 -12.33 2.28 10.41
CA SER A 109 -12.74 2.43 11.81
C SER A 109 -12.22 3.72 12.47
N GLY A 110 -11.37 4.50 11.79
CA GLY A 110 -10.74 5.72 12.32
C GLY A 110 -11.33 7.04 11.79
N PRO A 111 -10.65 8.18 12.03
CA PRO A 111 -11.08 9.51 11.57
C PRO A 111 -10.90 9.71 10.06
N TYR A 112 -9.97 8.99 9.43
CA TYR A 112 -9.69 9.07 7.99
C TYR A 112 -10.48 8.03 7.17
N TRP A 113 -11.62 7.57 7.68
CA TRP A 113 -12.45 6.53 7.08
C TRP A 113 -12.82 6.78 5.62
N TRP A 114 -12.93 8.04 5.21
CA TRP A 114 -13.28 8.44 3.84
C TRP A 114 -12.24 8.00 2.79
N LEU A 115 -11.01 7.67 3.20
CA LEU A 115 -9.96 7.11 2.34
C LEU A 115 -10.00 5.58 2.23
N SER A 116 -10.78 4.88 3.07
CA SER A 116 -10.76 3.42 3.16
C SER A 116 -11.07 2.71 1.85
N SER A 117 -12.07 3.17 1.09
CA SER A 117 -12.40 2.58 -0.20
C SER A 117 -11.34 2.84 -1.27
N ILE A 118 -10.68 4.00 -1.25
CA ILE A 118 -9.59 4.29 -2.19
C ILE A 118 -8.41 3.35 -1.90
N MET A 119 -8.03 3.19 -0.64
CA MET A 119 -6.96 2.27 -0.26
C MET A 119 -7.31 0.81 -0.59
N GLN A 120 -8.56 0.40 -0.33
CA GLN A 120 -9.04 -0.93 -0.73
C GLN A 120 -9.03 -1.10 -2.26
N TRP A 121 -9.40 -0.06 -3.01
CA TRP A 121 -9.39 -0.09 -4.47
C TRP A 121 -7.97 -0.23 -5.03
N ILE A 122 -7.02 0.56 -4.53
CA ILE A 122 -5.60 0.49 -4.91
C ILE A 122 -5.08 -0.93 -4.64
N THR A 123 -5.28 -1.44 -3.44
CA THR A 123 -4.80 -2.77 -3.05
C THR A 123 -5.47 -3.89 -3.84
N SER A 124 -6.75 -3.74 -4.21
CA SER A 124 -7.44 -4.71 -5.06
C SER A 124 -6.94 -4.76 -6.50
N ASN A 125 -6.49 -3.62 -7.03
CA ASN A 125 -6.05 -3.49 -8.42
C ASN A 125 -4.55 -3.72 -8.60
N PHE A 126 -3.74 -3.50 -7.56
CA PHE A 126 -2.28 -3.46 -7.71
C PHE A 126 -1.54 -4.46 -6.81
N THR A 127 -2.19 -5.55 -6.40
CA THR A 127 -1.54 -6.67 -5.70
C THR A 127 -1.02 -7.70 -6.70
N PHE A 128 0.30 -7.77 -6.91
CA PHE A 128 0.93 -8.63 -7.94
C PHE A 128 0.94 -10.15 -7.61
N ASP A 129 0.03 -10.63 -6.75
CA ASP A 129 -0.15 -12.05 -6.42
C ASP A 129 -1.51 -12.54 -6.97
N PHE A 130 -1.53 -12.83 -8.27
CA PHE A 130 -2.75 -13.15 -9.01
C PHE A 130 -2.88 -14.64 -9.33
N SER A 131 -4.01 -15.25 -8.94
CA SER A 131 -4.44 -16.52 -9.51
C SER A 131 -4.77 -16.38 -11.01
N ARG A 132 -4.74 -17.47 -11.79
CA ARG A 132 -5.09 -17.44 -13.24
C ARG A 132 -6.44 -16.76 -13.53
N ARG A 133 -7.45 -16.98 -12.67
CA ARG A 133 -8.78 -16.34 -12.82
C ARG A 133 -8.73 -14.84 -12.55
N MET A 134 -7.97 -14.44 -11.53
CA MET A 134 -7.75 -13.03 -11.23
C MET A 134 -7.01 -12.32 -12.36
N MET A 135 -5.96 -12.96 -12.92
CA MET A 135 -5.24 -12.40 -14.09
C MET A 135 -6.19 -12.15 -15.25
N PHE A 136 -7.10 -13.08 -15.56
CA PHE A 136 -8.09 -12.87 -16.61
C PHE A 136 -9.02 -11.70 -16.30
N SER A 137 -9.61 -11.66 -15.10
CA SER A 137 -10.51 -10.57 -14.69
C SER A 137 -9.82 -9.19 -14.67
N ALA A 138 -8.56 -9.13 -14.24
CA ALA A 138 -7.76 -7.91 -14.24
C ALA A 138 -7.35 -7.50 -15.67
N SER A 139 -7.04 -8.46 -16.54
CA SER A 139 -6.71 -8.18 -17.95
C SER A 139 -7.90 -7.54 -18.68
N VAL A 140 -9.12 -8.08 -18.49
CA VAL A 140 -10.34 -7.49 -19.07
C VAL A 140 -10.53 -6.06 -18.56
N LEU A 141 -10.29 -5.82 -17.27
CA LEU A 141 -10.34 -4.48 -16.71
C LEU A 141 -9.30 -3.53 -17.32
N TYR A 142 -8.05 -3.93 -17.41
CA TYR A 142 -7.00 -3.06 -17.95
C TYR A 142 -7.19 -2.79 -19.44
N ILE A 143 -7.68 -3.76 -20.21
CA ILE A 143 -8.08 -3.54 -21.61
C ILE A 143 -9.20 -2.50 -21.68
N PHE A 144 -10.23 -2.62 -20.82
CA PHE A 144 -11.29 -1.63 -20.73
C PHE A 144 -10.73 -0.24 -20.40
N VAL A 145 -9.87 -0.11 -19.38
CA VAL A 145 -9.28 1.18 -18.98
C VAL A 145 -8.43 1.78 -20.10
N ALA A 146 -7.63 0.97 -20.77
CA ALA A 146 -6.77 1.37 -21.89
C ALA A 146 -7.55 1.86 -23.11
N ILE A 147 -8.83 1.49 -23.24
CA ILE A 147 -9.72 1.95 -24.32
C ILE A 147 -10.59 3.11 -23.83
N PHE A 148 -11.25 2.94 -22.68
CA PHE A 148 -12.22 3.88 -22.12
C PHE A 148 -11.61 5.24 -21.80
N VAL A 149 -10.47 5.28 -21.10
CA VAL A 149 -9.86 6.56 -20.68
C VAL A 149 -9.39 7.37 -21.89
N PRO A 150 -8.67 6.80 -22.89
CA PRO A 150 -8.32 7.54 -24.09
C PRO A 150 -9.53 7.96 -24.92
N LEU A 151 -10.54 7.11 -25.10
CA LEU A 151 -11.75 7.48 -25.86
C LEU A 151 -12.53 8.61 -25.19
N LEU A 152 -12.71 8.56 -23.87
CA LEU A 152 -13.38 9.63 -23.12
C LEU A 152 -12.57 10.92 -23.24
N THR A 153 -11.26 10.85 -23.02
CA THR A 153 -10.37 12.02 -23.11
C THR A 153 -10.34 12.61 -24.52
N TYR A 154 -10.35 11.77 -25.56
CA TYR A 154 -10.43 12.20 -26.95
C TYR A 154 -11.78 12.87 -27.26
N GLY A 155 -12.89 12.31 -26.78
CA GLY A 155 -14.23 12.79 -27.10
C GLY A 155 -14.64 14.07 -26.37
N VAL A 156 -14.24 14.23 -25.10
CA VAL A 156 -14.68 15.36 -24.24
C VAL A 156 -13.52 16.16 -23.63
N GLY A 157 -12.29 15.88 -24.05
CA GLY A 157 -11.08 16.49 -23.50
C GLY A 157 -10.72 15.98 -22.09
N LEU A 158 -9.56 16.41 -21.60
CA LEU A 158 -9.09 16.04 -20.26
C LEU A 158 -10.05 16.55 -19.16
N TRP A 159 -10.59 17.76 -19.31
CA TRP A 159 -11.63 18.25 -18.40
C TRP A 159 -12.86 17.35 -18.40
N GLY A 160 -13.23 16.78 -19.54
CA GLY A 160 -14.30 15.79 -19.63
C GLY A 160 -14.01 14.52 -18.83
N LEU A 161 -12.77 14.02 -18.83
CA LEU A 161 -12.36 12.91 -17.95
C LEU A 161 -12.58 13.26 -16.47
N PHE A 162 -12.22 14.46 -16.03
CA PHE A 162 -12.48 14.89 -14.65
C PHE A 162 -13.97 15.04 -14.35
N LYS A 163 -14.68 15.75 -15.24
CA LYS A 163 -16.09 16.11 -15.11
C LYS A 163 -16.99 14.88 -15.10
N PHE A 164 -16.78 13.93 -16.02
CA PHE A 164 -17.67 12.78 -16.23
C PHE A 164 -17.23 11.52 -15.49
N TYR A 165 -15.97 11.44 -15.05
CA TYR A 165 -15.44 10.21 -14.48
C TYR A 165 -14.77 10.41 -13.13
N ILE A 166 -13.66 11.16 -13.05
CA ILE A 166 -12.86 11.25 -11.82
C ILE A 166 -13.67 11.79 -10.64
N ILE A 167 -14.41 12.90 -10.82
CA ILE A 167 -15.16 13.51 -9.71
C ILE A 167 -16.33 12.61 -9.25
N PRO A 168 -17.19 12.08 -10.15
CA PRO A 168 -18.17 11.06 -9.76
C PRO A 168 -17.55 9.83 -9.09
N LEU A 169 -16.36 9.38 -9.54
CA LEU A 169 -15.65 8.25 -8.93
C LEU A 169 -15.19 8.56 -7.50
N LEU A 170 -14.75 9.80 -7.21
CA LEU A 170 -14.43 10.24 -5.84
C LEU A 170 -15.66 10.23 -4.93
N VAL A 171 -16.80 10.70 -5.43
CA VAL A 171 -18.08 10.63 -4.69
C VAL A 171 -18.49 9.17 -4.44
N TYR A 172 -18.33 8.30 -5.45
CA TYR A 172 -18.53 6.86 -5.30
C TYR A 172 -17.65 6.29 -4.17
N HIS A 173 -16.35 6.60 -4.16
CA HIS A 173 -15.45 6.13 -3.12
C HIS A 173 -15.78 6.68 -1.73
N LEU A 174 -16.27 7.91 -1.62
CA LEU A 174 -16.75 8.46 -0.34
C LEU A 174 -17.89 7.61 0.25
N TRP A 175 -18.86 7.23 -0.59
CA TRP A 175 -19.95 6.35 -0.16
C TRP A 175 -19.49 4.91 0.10
N MET A 176 -18.61 4.36 -0.74
CA MET A 176 -18.01 3.05 -0.48
C MET A 176 -17.23 3.00 0.83
N SER A 177 -16.49 4.05 1.16
CA SER A 177 -15.81 4.22 2.43
C SER A 177 -16.80 4.24 3.61
N THR A 178 -17.96 4.87 3.41
CA THR A 178 -19.06 4.85 4.40
C THR A 178 -19.59 3.42 4.58
N PHE A 179 -19.77 2.65 3.50
CA PHE A 179 -20.23 1.27 3.58
C PHE A 179 -19.21 0.32 4.20
N LEU A 180 -17.90 0.53 3.95
CA LEU A 180 -16.83 -0.20 4.64
C LEU A 180 -16.85 0.07 6.13
N LYS A 181 -16.95 1.35 6.51
CA LYS A 181 -17.09 1.76 7.91
C LYS A 181 -18.31 1.10 8.57
N ALA A 182 -19.47 1.12 7.89
CA ALA A 182 -20.68 0.45 8.37
C ALA A 182 -20.50 -1.06 8.51
N SER A 183 -19.82 -1.70 7.55
CA SER A 183 -19.50 -3.13 7.57
C SER A 183 -18.66 -3.50 8.79
N TYR A 184 -17.56 -2.80 9.04
CA TYR A 184 -16.66 -3.12 10.16
C TYR A 184 -17.26 -2.77 11.53
N LEU A 185 -18.08 -1.72 11.62
CA LEU A 185 -18.72 -1.33 12.89
C LEU A 185 -20.06 -2.02 13.15
N SER A 186 -20.52 -2.88 12.23
CA SER A 186 -21.78 -3.63 12.38
C SER A 186 -21.72 -4.71 13.47
N PHE A 187 -20.53 -5.10 13.92
CA PHE A 187 -20.30 -6.07 15.01
C PHE A 187 -19.40 -5.53 16.13
N ASP A 188 -19.39 -4.20 16.31
CA ASP A 188 -18.65 -3.53 17.41
C ASP A 188 -19.40 -3.66 18.75
N GLY A 189 -19.85 -4.88 19.09
CA GLY A 189 -20.67 -5.24 20.26
C GLY A 189 -21.28 -6.66 20.11
N GLU A 190 -22.03 -7.13 21.11
CA GLU A 190 -22.65 -8.48 21.10
C GLU A 190 -23.75 -8.66 20.03
N ASN A 191 -24.29 -7.55 19.54
CA ASN A 191 -25.50 -7.51 18.71
C ASN A 191 -25.24 -6.87 17.34
N PRO A 192 -25.80 -7.42 16.24
CA PRO A 192 -25.64 -6.85 14.90
C PRO A 192 -26.26 -5.46 14.82
N THR A 193 -25.48 -4.49 14.34
CA THR A 193 -25.86 -3.09 14.23
C THR A 193 -26.13 -2.70 12.77
N PHE A 194 -27.31 -2.16 12.50
CA PHE A 194 -27.70 -1.60 11.20
C PHE A 194 -27.67 -0.07 11.24
N PHE A 195 -27.19 0.55 10.16
CA PHE A 195 -27.08 2.00 10.04
C PHE A 195 -28.13 2.56 9.07
N LYS A 196 -28.90 3.55 9.53
CA LYS A 196 -29.92 4.25 8.71
C LYS A 196 -29.30 5.42 7.97
N LEU A 197 -29.23 5.32 6.65
CA LEU A 197 -28.73 6.36 5.75
C LEU A 197 -29.89 7.24 5.22
N PRO A 198 -29.62 8.43 4.68
CA PRO A 198 -30.64 9.25 4.03
C PRO A 198 -31.38 8.47 2.92
N ARG A 199 -32.71 8.67 2.81
CA ARG A 199 -33.56 7.89 1.89
C ARG A 199 -33.09 7.94 0.43
N MET A 200 -32.68 9.13 -0.04
CA MET A 200 -32.15 9.29 -1.39
C MET A 200 -30.91 8.42 -1.62
N VAL A 201 -30.00 8.37 -0.64
CA VAL A 201 -28.77 7.56 -0.71
C VAL A 201 -29.13 6.08 -0.72
N GLN A 202 -30.03 5.62 0.15
CA GLN A 202 -30.48 4.23 0.16
C GLN A 202 -31.10 3.80 -1.17
N TYR A 203 -31.91 4.67 -1.78
CA TYR A 203 -32.50 4.41 -3.09
C TYR A 203 -31.44 4.34 -4.20
N LEU A 204 -30.56 5.33 -4.29
CA LEU A 204 -29.50 5.38 -5.31
C LEU A 204 -28.49 4.23 -5.17
N THR A 205 -28.19 3.84 -3.93
CA THR A 205 -27.23 2.76 -3.61
C THR A 205 -27.89 1.39 -3.51
N GLN A 206 -29.19 1.30 -3.78
CA GLN A 206 -29.91 0.03 -3.86
C GLN A 206 -29.87 -0.79 -2.56
N ASP A 207 -30.04 -0.10 -1.43
CA ASP A 207 -30.02 -0.62 -0.05
C ASP A 207 -28.71 -1.34 0.33
N PHE A 208 -27.58 -0.94 -0.26
CA PHE A 208 -26.30 -1.62 -0.05
C PHE A 208 -25.79 -1.58 1.41
N ASN A 209 -26.13 -0.53 2.17
CA ASN A 209 -25.83 -0.45 3.61
C ASN A 209 -26.48 -1.59 4.41
N ILE A 210 -27.65 -2.07 3.99
CA ILE A 210 -28.34 -3.20 4.63
C ILE A 210 -27.69 -4.50 4.17
N GLY A 211 -27.42 -4.60 2.86
CA GLY A 211 -26.83 -5.78 2.24
C GLY A 211 -25.48 -6.18 2.80
N VAL A 212 -24.62 -5.21 3.11
CA VAL A 212 -23.28 -5.48 3.65
C VAL A 212 -23.37 -6.11 5.04
N THR A 213 -24.22 -5.58 5.93
CA THR A 213 -24.45 -6.15 7.27
C THR A 213 -25.07 -7.55 7.18
N LEU A 214 -26.07 -7.74 6.32
CA LEU A 214 -26.69 -9.06 6.13
C LEU A 214 -25.69 -10.10 5.61
N THR A 215 -24.82 -9.71 4.69
CA THR A 215 -23.80 -10.63 4.15
C THR A 215 -22.78 -11.02 5.20
N ASN A 216 -22.41 -10.09 6.09
CA ASN A 216 -21.52 -10.39 7.22
C ASN A 216 -22.19 -11.34 8.24
N ILE A 217 -23.46 -11.12 8.57
CA ILE A 217 -24.23 -12.04 9.43
C ILE A 217 -24.23 -13.46 8.83
N GLN A 218 -24.43 -13.57 7.51
CA GLN A 218 -24.44 -14.85 6.80
C GLN A 218 -23.08 -15.55 6.83
N SER A 219 -21.97 -14.81 6.66
CA SER A 219 -20.63 -15.39 6.73
C SER A 219 -20.28 -15.91 8.11
N THR A 220 -20.82 -15.31 9.17
CA THR A 220 -20.56 -15.71 10.56
C THR A 220 -21.45 -16.87 11.01
N CYS A 221 -22.72 -16.89 10.56
CA CYS A 221 -23.72 -17.84 11.05
C CYS A 221 -24.01 -19.03 10.10
N GLY A 222 -23.38 -19.10 8.92
CA GLY A 222 -23.51 -20.24 7.99
C GLY A 222 -24.90 -20.41 7.35
N THR A 223 -25.68 -19.34 7.22
CA THR A 223 -27.09 -19.37 6.75
C THR A 223 -27.24 -19.20 5.23
N ALA A 224 -28.42 -19.54 4.70
CA ALA A 224 -28.74 -19.41 3.27
C ALA A 224 -28.66 -17.94 2.79
N PHE A 225 -28.04 -17.75 1.64
CA PHE A 225 -27.76 -16.45 1.03
C PHE A 225 -29.03 -15.69 0.60
N ILE A 226 -29.13 -14.40 0.95
CA ILE A 226 -30.30 -13.56 0.64
C ILE A 226 -30.07 -12.85 -0.70
N PRO A 227 -30.98 -12.97 -1.68
CA PRO A 227 -30.86 -12.22 -2.92
C PRO A 227 -30.87 -10.71 -2.70
N SER A 228 -30.01 -9.97 -3.40
CA SER A 228 -29.78 -8.56 -3.07
C SER A 228 -30.99 -7.64 -3.26
N TYR A 229 -31.94 -8.00 -4.14
CA TYR A 229 -33.22 -7.29 -4.32
C TYR A 229 -34.25 -7.62 -3.22
N LYS A 230 -33.89 -8.43 -2.22
CA LYS A 230 -34.71 -8.76 -1.05
C LYS A 230 -34.08 -8.34 0.28
N TRP A 231 -32.95 -7.62 0.29
CA TRP A 231 -32.27 -7.21 1.53
C TRP A 231 -33.17 -6.40 2.46
N LYS A 232 -33.96 -5.47 1.91
CA LYS A 232 -34.89 -4.66 2.69
C LYS A 232 -36.02 -5.49 3.31
N GLU A 233 -36.57 -6.44 2.56
CA GLU A 233 -37.56 -7.40 3.06
C GLU A 233 -36.97 -8.27 4.18
N ALA A 234 -35.76 -8.78 3.98
CA ALA A 234 -35.05 -9.59 4.97
C ALA A 234 -34.76 -8.82 6.26
N TYR A 235 -34.32 -7.57 6.15
CA TYR A 235 -34.09 -6.71 7.29
C TYR A 235 -35.38 -6.43 8.08
N ALA A 236 -36.50 -6.20 7.39
CA ALA A 236 -37.79 -5.99 8.05
C ALA A 236 -38.25 -7.24 8.84
N VAL A 237 -38.02 -8.44 8.31
CA VAL A 237 -38.32 -9.70 9.02
C VAL A 237 -37.38 -9.90 10.20
N LEU A 238 -36.07 -9.74 10.01
CA LEU A 238 -35.07 -9.86 11.08
C LEU A 238 -35.36 -8.91 12.24
N LYS A 239 -35.77 -7.67 11.95
CA LYS A 239 -36.14 -6.69 12.97
C LYS A 239 -37.37 -7.10 13.77
N LYS A 240 -38.30 -7.85 13.17
CA LYS A 240 -39.51 -8.33 13.85
C LYS A 240 -39.24 -9.58 14.69
N GLU A 241 -38.35 -10.44 14.23
CA GLU A 241 -38.11 -11.76 14.82
C GLU A 241 -36.95 -11.79 15.83
N TYR A 242 -36.04 -10.82 15.79
CA TYR A 242 -34.85 -10.79 16.66
C TYR A 242 -34.76 -9.48 17.44
N GLU A 243 -34.85 -9.56 18.77
CA GLU A 243 -34.81 -8.39 19.66
C GLU A 243 -33.40 -7.78 19.82
N GLY A 244 -32.35 -8.54 19.50
CA GLY A 244 -30.95 -8.10 19.61
C GLY A 244 -30.43 -7.30 18.41
N ILE A 245 -31.27 -6.66 17.59
CA ILE A 245 -30.78 -5.82 16.47
C ILE A 245 -30.65 -4.37 16.94
N SER A 246 -29.43 -3.83 16.88
CA SER A 246 -29.20 -2.40 17.15
C SER A 246 -29.40 -1.56 15.88
N GLU A 247 -30.04 -0.40 16.00
CA GLU A 247 -30.16 0.59 14.91
C GLU A 247 -29.44 1.89 15.29
N GLN A 248 -28.58 2.39 14.40
CA GLN A 248 -27.88 3.66 14.58
C GLN A 248 -28.12 4.62 13.40
N SER A 249 -28.06 5.92 13.68
CA SER A 249 -28.22 6.97 12.67
C SER A 249 -26.98 7.14 11.80
N PHE A 250 -27.14 7.81 10.65
CA PHE A 250 -26.01 8.16 9.79
C PHE A 250 -24.96 9.01 10.52
N THR A 251 -25.38 9.99 11.34
CA THR A 251 -24.46 10.80 12.13
C THR A 251 -23.66 9.95 13.12
N GLN A 252 -24.31 8.99 13.78
CA GLN A 252 -23.63 8.05 14.68
C GLN A 252 -22.60 7.19 13.93
N LEU A 253 -22.91 6.72 12.71
CA LEU A 253 -21.96 5.99 11.87
C LEU A 253 -20.69 6.81 11.60
N LEU A 254 -20.85 8.09 11.23
CA LEU A 254 -19.71 8.95 10.86
C LEU A 254 -18.79 9.20 12.06
N LEU A 255 -19.37 9.41 13.25
CA LEU A 255 -18.66 9.73 14.48
C LEU A 255 -18.09 8.50 15.21
N LYS A 256 -18.63 7.31 14.97
CA LYS A 256 -18.18 6.08 15.65
C LYS A 256 -16.74 5.72 15.27
N VAL A 257 -15.93 5.41 16.27
CA VAL A 257 -14.54 4.95 16.14
C VAL A 257 -14.46 3.52 16.66
N GLY A 258 -13.80 2.63 15.94
CA GLY A 258 -13.68 1.22 16.31
C GLY A 258 -12.77 0.99 17.53
N PRO A 259 -12.88 -0.17 18.18
CA PRO A 259 -12.24 -0.45 19.47
C PRO A 259 -10.71 -0.48 19.34
N THR A 260 -10.15 -1.06 18.28
CA THR A 260 -8.69 -1.07 18.02
C THR A 260 -8.11 0.35 17.94
N VAL A 261 -8.82 1.26 17.26
CA VAL A 261 -8.41 2.67 17.12
C VAL A 261 -8.63 3.41 18.44
N LYS A 262 -9.71 3.12 19.19
CA LYS A 262 -9.90 3.66 20.55
C LYS A 262 -8.78 3.23 21.48
N THR A 263 -8.38 1.95 21.48
CA THR A 263 -7.25 1.45 22.28
C THR A 263 -5.96 2.13 21.87
N THR A 264 -5.72 2.32 20.57
CA THR A 264 -4.53 3.03 20.08
C THR A 264 -4.53 4.51 20.48
N ILE A 265 -5.67 5.21 20.35
CA ILE A 265 -5.83 6.59 20.80
C ILE A 265 -5.64 6.69 22.31
N ASN A 266 -6.28 5.82 23.09
CA ASN A 266 -6.14 5.78 24.55
C ASN A 266 -4.68 5.49 24.94
N ASN A 267 -4.01 4.53 24.29
CA ASN A 267 -2.59 4.23 24.48
C ASN A 267 -1.64 5.34 23.99
N ILE A 268 -2.09 6.32 23.23
CA ILE A 268 -1.31 7.51 22.81
C ILE A 268 -1.61 8.71 23.72
N VAL A 269 -2.81 8.77 24.29
CA VAL A 269 -3.25 9.84 25.20
C VAL A 269 -2.80 9.55 26.64
N ASP A 270 -2.81 8.29 27.08
CA ASP A 270 -2.39 7.86 28.43
C ASP A 270 -0.87 7.89 28.72
N PRO A 271 0.08 7.79 27.76
CA PRO A 271 1.50 7.98 28.04
C PRO A 271 1.84 9.41 28.46
N LEU A 272 1.07 10.41 28.01
CA LEU A 272 1.27 11.80 28.44
C LEU A 272 0.80 12.04 29.89
N ALA A 273 -0.09 11.18 30.41
CA ALA A 273 -0.51 11.20 31.81
C ALA A 273 0.37 10.29 32.69
N ALA A 274 0.88 9.18 32.14
CA ALA A 274 1.73 8.22 32.84
C ALA A 274 3.22 8.62 32.92
N ALA A 275 3.71 9.47 32.02
CA ALA A 275 5.12 9.92 32.02
C ALA A 275 5.51 10.85 33.20
N ASN A 276 4.59 11.11 34.15
CA ASN A 276 4.87 11.89 35.36
C ASN A 276 4.99 11.05 36.64
N LYS A 277 4.99 9.72 36.56
CA LYS A 277 5.33 8.86 37.70
C LYS A 277 6.19 7.70 37.21
N ASP A 278 7.35 7.58 37.82
CA ASP A 278 8.31 6.48 37.69
C ASP A 278 9.22 6.51 36.44
N ASP A 279 10.23 7.39 36.48
CA ASP A 279 11.59 6.93 36.19
C ASP A 279 12.66 7.89 36.77
N SER A 280 13.09 7.59 37.99
CA SER A 280 14.32 8.11 38.59
C SER A 280 15.44 7.08 38.44
N SER A 281 15.83 6.74 37.21
CA SER A 281 17.11 6.05 36.97
C SER A 281 17.74 6.42 35.64
N SER A 282 18.91 7.08 35.73
CA SER A 282 19.92 7.32 34.70
C SER A 282 19.44 7.63 33.27
N ALA A 283 19.02 8.87 33.03
CA ALA A 283 19.00 9.43 31.69
C ALA A 283 20.45 9.55 31.15
N PRO A 284 20.73 9.12 29.90
CA PRO A 284 22.01 9.42 29.27
C PRO A 284 22.14 10.94 29.15
N THR A 285 23.31 11.44 29.53
CA THR A 285 23.65 12.87 29.58
C THR A 285 23.25 13.54 28.27
N ALA A 286 22.19 14.35 28.30
CA ALA A 286 21.71 15.06 27.13
C ALA A 286 22.81 15.99 26.63
N THR A 287 23.40 15.66 25.49
CA THR A 287 24.26 16.58 24.74
C THR A 287 23.53 17.91 24.58
N PRO A 288 24.19 19.06 24.83
CA PRO A 288 23.54 20.36 24.76
C PRO A 288 22.92 20.53 23.36
N LYS A 289 21.60 20.77 23.30
CA LYS A 289 20.90 21.07 22.05
C LYS A 289 21.60 22.26 21.40
N LYS A 290 22.20 22.05 20.23
CA LYS A 290 22.81 23.10 19.42
C LYS A 290 21.74 24.17 19.17
N LYS A 291 22.03 25.43 19.50
CA LYS A 291 21.12 26.55 19.21
C LYS A 291 20.82 26.57 17.72
N SER A 292 19.53 26.59 17.36
CA SER A 292 19.10 26.66 15.97
C SER A 292 19.55 27.99 15.38
N ARG A 293 19.93 28.01 14.11
CA ARG A 293 20.27 29.28 13.42
C ARG A 293 19.06 30.21 13.27
N PHE A 294 17.86 29.69 13.55
CA PHE A 294 16.59 30.38 13.50
C PHE A 294 15.99 30.68 14.87
N ASP A 295 16.72 30.46 15.96
CA ASP A 295 16.30 30.87 17.30
C ASP A 295 16.18 32.40 17.35
N GLY A 296 15.04 32.90 17.86
CA GLY A 296 14.74 34.33 17.94
C GLY A 296 14.39 35.01 16.60
N ARG A 297 14.41 34.28 15.47
CA ARG A 297 13.99 34.80 14.16
C ARG A 297 12.49 34.57 13.91
N PRO A 298 11.82 35.45 13.15
CA PRO A 298 10.45 35.22 12.70
C PRO A 298 10.31 33.92 11.91
N TRP A 299 9.16 33.24 12.05
CA TRP A 299 8.92 31.94 11.40
C TRP A 299 9.05 31.99 9.87
N TYR A 300 8.70 33.11 9.23
CA TYR A 300 8.76 33.28 7.78
C TYR A 300 10.19 33.35 7.23
N GLU A 301 11.21 33.63 8.05
CA GLU A 301 12.61 33.56 7.64
C GLU A 301 13.10 32.12 7.47
N ARG A 302 12.39 31.15 8.06
CA ARG A 302 12.65 29.72 7.87
C ARG A 302 12.17 29.22 6.51
N ILE A 303 11.43 30.02 5.76
CA ILE A 303 10.82 29.61 4.49
C ILE A 303 11.71 30.03 3.31
N TYR A 304 11.84 29.13 2.35
CA TYR A 304 12.49 29.37 1.06
C TYR A 304 11.45 29.88 0.05
N TRP A 305 11.05 31.15 0.20
CA TRP A 305 9.89 31.74 -0.50
C TRP A 305 9.89 31.54 -2.03
N THR A 306 11.05 31.65 -2.68
CA THR A 306 11.16 31.44 -4.13
C THR A 306 10.74 30.03 -4.53
N THR A 307 11.26 29.01 -3.84
CA THR A 307 10.91 27.60 -4.08
C THR A 307 9.46 27.34 -3.69
N THR A 308 9.01 27.86 -2.54
CA THR A 308 7.62 27.73 -2.10
C THR A 308 6.64 28.28 -3.13
N ILE A 309 6.86 29.50 -3.63
CA ILE A 309 6.00 30.09 -4.66
C ILE A 309 6.03 29.24 -5.92
N PHE A 310 7.21 28.77 -6.35
CA PHE A 310 7.34 27.94 -7.54
C PHE A 310 6.55 26.62 -7.45
N ILE A 311 6.71 25.85 -6.35
CA ILE A 311 6.04 24.55 -6.19
C ILE A 311 4.52 24.66 -6.01
N PHE A 312 4.00 25.79 -5.52
CA PHE A 312 2.55 26.00 -5.36
C PHE A 312 1.90 26.72 -6.54
N ALA A 313 2.61 27.66 -7.19
CA ALA A 313 2.07 28.39 -8.34
C ALA A 313 2.03 27.50 -9.59
N THR A 314 3.05 26.67 -9.83
CA THR A 314 3.09 25.86 -11.06
C THR A 314 1.95 24.83 -11.18
N PRO A 315 1.51 24.12 -10.12
CA PRO A 315 0.30 23.30 -10.18
C PRO A 315 -0.96 24.10 -10.45
N ILE A 316 -1.11 25.30 -9.88
CA ILE A 316 -2.28 26.17 -10.14
C ILE A 316 -2.31 26.58 -11.61
N ILE A 317 -1.17 27.00 -12.16
CA ILE A 317 -1.00 27.35 -13.58
C ILE A 317 -1.30 26.14 -14.47
N SER A 318 -0.82 24.95 -14.09
CA SER A 318 -1.09 23.68 -14.79
C SER A 318 -2.59 23.36 -14.81
N ILE A 319 -3.27 23.43 -13.66
CA ILE A 319 -4.71 23.17 -13.52
C ILE A 319 -5.51 24.15 -14.38
N TYR A 320 -5.20 25.45 -14.29
CA TYR A 320 -5.81 26.47 -15.14
C TYR A 320 -5.58 26.16 -16.63
N GLY A 321 -4.35 25.80 -16.99
CA GLY A 321 -3.96 25.43 -18.35
C GLY A 321 -4.74 24.24 -18.89
N MET A 322 -4.83 23.15 -18.14
CA MET A 322 -5.59 21.94 -18.47
C MET A 322 -7.10 22.22 -18.57
N ALA A 323 -7.63 23.12 -17.75
CA ALA A 323 -9.06 23.45 -17.75
C ALA A 323 -9.48 24.36 -18.91
N THR A 324 -8.56 25.21 -19.39
CA THR A 324 -8.90 26.28 -20.37
C THR A 324 -8.31 26.07 -21.76
N THR A 325 -7.41 25.09 -21.93
CA THR A 325 -6.79 24.82 -23.23
C THR A 325 -7.54 23.69 -23.95
N PRO A 326 -7.94 23.91 -25.22
CA PRO A 326 -8.55 22.86 -26.03
C PRO A 326 -7.68 21.61 -26.10
N PHE A 327 -8.32 20.43 -26.13
CA PHE A 327 -7.58 19.18 -26.25
C PHE A 327 -6.92 19.05 -27.63
N ASN A 328 -5.62 18.75 -27.64
CA ASN A 328 -4.87 18.45 -28.86
C ASN A 328 -3.95 17.25 -28.62
N ILE A 329 -4.26 16.12 -29.25
CA ILE A 329 -3.52 14.87 -29.05
C ILE A 329 -2.01 15.02 -29.34
N LYS A 330 -1.61 15.80 -30.35
CA LYS A 330 -0.20 16.02 -30.70
C LYS A 330 0.54 16.72 -29.56
N THR A 331 -0.08 17.74 -28.98
CA THR A 331 0.44 18.46 -27.80
C THR A 331 0.56 17.55 -26.58
N TYR A 332 -0.42 16.68 -26.34
CA TYR A 332 -0.34 15.71 -25.23
C TYR A 332 0.74 14.66 -25.44
N ILE A 333 1.02 14.25 -26.69
CA ILE A 333 2.16 13.38 -27.01
C ILE A 333 3.48 14.10 -26.69
N VAL A 334 3.63 15.37 -27.08
CA VAL A 334 4.84 16.16 -26.70
C VAL A 334 4.95 16.31 -25.19
N ALA A 335 3.84 16.54 -24.50
CA ALA A 335 3.82 16.62 -23.04
C ALA A 335 4.30 15.31 -22.40
N PHE A 336 3.80 14.17 -22.88
CA PHE A 336 4.22 12.85 -22.43
C PHE A 336 5.70 12.59 -22.72
N CYS A 337 6.19 12.92 -23.91
CA CYS A 337 7.61 12.79 -24.25
C CYS A 337 8.48 13.70 -23.38
N SER A 338 8.09 14.97 -23.19
CA SER A 338 8.80 15.94 -22.35
C SER A 338 8.87 15.50 -20.88
N TYR A 339 7.78 14.93 -20.38
CA TYR A 339 7.73 14.26 -19.08
C TYR A 339 8.70 13.06 -19.06
N TYR A 340 8.62 12.14 -20.01
CA TYR A 340 9.48 10.94 -20.01
C TYR A 340 10.98 11.26 -20.14
N ILE A 341 11.33 12.24 -20.98
CA ILE A 341 12.70 12.71 -21.18
C ILE A 341 13.28 13.24 -19.86
N ALA A 342 12.53 14.07 -19.14
CA ALA A 342 12.97 14.58 -17.84
C ALA A 342 13.19 13.44 -16.83
N GLY A 343 12.29 12.46 -16.78
CA GLY A 343 12.38 11.32 -15.87
C GLY A 343 13.59 10.44 -16.13
N ILE A 344 13.89 10.19 -17.41
CA ILE A 344 15.12 9.48 -17.81
C ILE A 344 16.37 10.28 -17.42
N GLY A 345 16.35 11.60 -17.59
CA GLY A 345 17.45 12.47 -17.19
C GLY A 345 17.75 12.41 -15.69
N ILE A 346 16.71 12.37 -14.85
CA ILE A 346 16.85 12.17 -13.40
C ILE A 346 17.34 10.76 -13.09
N THR A 347 16.66 9.72 -13.57
CA THR A 347 16.92 8.32 -13.20
C THR A 347 18.23 7.77 -13.78
N ALA A 348 18.42 7.83 -15.10
CA ALA A 348 19.63 7.33 -15.73
C ALA A 348 20.82 8.29 -15.56
N GLY A 349 20.58 9.60 -15.48
CA GLY A 349 21.61 10.63 -15.34
C GLY A 349 21.92 10.96 -13.88
N TYR A 350 21.17 11.90 -13.29
CA TYR A 350 21.49 12.47 -11.97
C TYR A 350 21.64 11.41 -10.90
N HIS A 351 20.75 10.43 -10.89
CA HIS A 351 20.73 9.36 -9.91
C HIS A 351 21.83 8.32 -10.15
N ARG A 352 21.73 7.54 -11.22
CA ARG A 352 22.60 6.36 -11.43
C ARG A 352 24.01 6.72 -11.89
N LEU A 353 24.13 7.61 -12.89
CA LEU A 353 25.42 7.98 -13.46
C LEU A 353 26.21 8.87 -12.50
N PHE A 354 25.59 9.97 -12.05
CA PHE A 354 26.31 10.99 -11.29
C PHE A 354 26.30 10.71 -9.78
N SER A 355 25.17 10.38 -9.16
CA SER A 355 25.14 10.17 -7.71
C SER A 355 25.80 8.87 -7.28
N HIS A 356 25.44 7.75 -7.91
CA HIS A 356 25.92 6.40 -7.52
C HIS A 356 27.13 5.89 -8.29
N ARG A 357 27.45 6.52 -9.44
CA ARG A 357 28.50 6.04 -10.34
C ARG A 357 28.32 4.55 -10.66
N SER A 358 27.09 4.14 -10.92
CA SER A 358 26.72 2.73 -11.13
C SER A 358 27.06 2.23 -12.53
N TYR A 359 27.39 3.14 -13.45
CA TYR A 359 27.95 2.87 -14.76
C TYR A 359 28.76 4.09 -15.24
N ASP A 360 29.55 3.89 -16.28
CA ASP A 360 30.26 4.96 -16.99
C ASP A 360 29.60 5.22 -18.35
N ALA A 361 29.70 6.44 -18.84
CA ALA A 361 29.17 6.83 -20.14
C ALA A 361 30.15 7.75 -20.89
N VAL A 362 30.14 7.65 -22.21
CA VAL A 362 30.91 8.57 -23.06
C VAL A 362 30.40 10.00 -22.94
N TRP A 363 31.27 10.99 -23.19
CA TRP A 363 30.95 12.40 -22.96
C TRP A 363 29.67 12.90 -23.66
N PRO A 364 29.29 12.47 -24.89
CA PRO A 364 28.05 12.92 -25.51
C PRO A 364 26.81 12.45 -24.72
N ILE A 365 26.82 11.20 -24.23
CA ILE A 365 25.73 10.66 -23.42
C ILE A 365 25.64 11.38 -22.08
N ARG A 366 26.78 11.71 -21.45
CA ARG A 366 26.81 12.53 -20.22
C ARG A 366 26.11 13.86 -20.47
N VAL A 367 26.48 14.59 -21.52
CA VAL A 367 25.85 15.87 -21.90
C VAL A 367 24.34 15.70 -22.13
N ILE A 368 23.93 14.69 -22.91
CA ILE A 368 22.52 14.44 -23.20
C ILE A 368 21.74 14.19 -21.91
N LEU A 369 22.19 13.26 -21.06
CA LEU A 369 21.50 12.95 -19.81
C LEU A 369 21.47 14.14 -18.83
N THR A 370 22.54 14.93 -18.79
CA THR A 370 22.58 16.18 -18.01
C THR A 370 21.52 17.17 -18.50
N LEU A 371 21.41 17.40 -19.81
CA LEU A 371 20.40 18.32 -20.38
C LEU A 371 18.97 17.79 -20.19
N MET A 372 18.77 16.48 -20.33
CA MET A 372 17.49 15.83 -20.05
C MET A 372 17.07 16.06 -18.59
N GLY A 373 17.98 15.86 -17.63
CA GLY A 373 17.72 16.11 -16.21
C GLY A 373 17.46 17.60 -15.90
N THR A 374 18.19 18.51 -16.55
CA THR A 374 17.95 19.96 -16.43
C THR A 374 16.52 20.35 -16.80
N SER A 375 15.89 19.63 -17.74
CA SER A 375 14.51 19.86 -18.12
C SER A 375 13.48 19.45 -17.05
N ALA A 376 13.88 18.88 -15.91
CA ALA A 376 12.99 18.46 -14.82
C ALA A 376 12.67 19.56 -13.79
N PHE A 377 13.45 20.66 -13.76
CA PHE A 377 13.35 21.73 -12.75
C PHE A 377 13.71 21.30 -11.30
N GLU A 378 14.59 20.31 -11.14
CA GLU A 378 14.98 19.75 -9.84
C GLU A 378 16.43 20.10 -9.44
N MET A 379 16.77 21.39 -9.46
CA MET A 379 18.12 21.89 -9.14
C MET A 379 19.22 21.45 -10.12
N SER A 380 20.43 21.99 -9.95
CA SER A 380 21.57 21.58 -10.78
C SER A 380 21.94 20.12 -10.48
N ALA A 381 22.62 19.45 -11.42
CA ALA A 381 23.04 18.07 -11.21
C ALA A 381 23.96 17.95 -9.98
N ILE A 382 24.82 18.95 -9.74
CA ILE A 382 25.73 18.98 -8.59
C ILE A 382 24.93 19.08 -7.28
N GLU A 383 23.98 20.00 -7.19
CA GLU A 383 23.14 20.19 -6.00
C GLU A 383 22.26 18.96 -5.72
N TRP A 384 21.59 18.44 -6.76
CA TRP A 384 20.73 17.25 -6.64
C TRP A 384 21.53 16.04 -6.14
N CYS A 385 22.70 15.79 -6.73
CA CYS A 385 23.56 14.67 -6.32
C CYS A 385 24.12 14.87 -4.90
N HIS A 386 24.41 16.11 -4.50
CA HIS A 386 24.88 16.41 -3.14
C HIS A 386 23.83 16.01 -2.09
N ASP A 387 22.58 16.42 -2.32
CA ASP A 387 21.45 16.06 -1.47
C ASP A 387 21.22 14.54 -1.48
N HIS A 388 21.25 13.92 -2.64
CA HIS A 388 20.98 12.49 -2.77
C HIS A 388 22.07 11.61 -2.13
N ARG A 389 23.35 11.95 -2.29
CA ARG A 389 24.45 11.25 -1.59
C ARG A 389 24.34 11.41 -0.07
N ALA A 390 23.98 12.61 0.41
CA ALA A 390 23.75 12.83 1.84
C ALA A 390 22.56 12.01 2.35
N HIS A 391 21.49 11.88 1.56
CA HIS A 391 20.35 11.03 1.89
C HIS A 391 20.73 9.55 2.04
N HIS A 392 21.53 8.96 1.14
CA HIS A 392 21.99 7.58 1.29
C HIS A 392 22.89 7.38 2.52
N ARG A 393 23.76 8.37 2.80
CA ARG A 393 24.68 8.33 3.94
C ARG A 393 23.95 8.41 5.28
N PHE A 394 22.92 9.25 5.35
CA PHE A 394 22.26 9.64 6.59
C PHE A 394 20.77 9.25 6.65
N THR A 395 20.33 8.31 5.80
CA THR A 395 18.92 7.90 5.65
C THR A 395 18.26 7.74 7.02
N ASP A 396 17.07 8.33 7.18
CA ASP A 396 16.26 8.27 8.41
C ASP A 396 16.90 8.91 9.66
N THR A 397 17.87 9.80 9.49
CA THR A 397 18.46 10.61 10.57
C THR A 397 18.17 12.09 10.39
N GLU A 398 18.47 12.92 11.38
CA GLU A 398 18.28 14.37 11.30
C GLU A 398 19.14 15.05 10.21
N LYS A 399 20.21 14.39 9.76
CA LYS A 399 21.07 14.87 8.67
C LYS A 399 20.57 14.49 7.28
N ASP A 400 19.55 13.64 7.19
CA ASP A 400 18.89 13.31 5.92
C ASP A 400 18.14 14.55 5.39
N PRO A 401 18.50 15.06 4.19
CA PRO A 401 17.86 16.22 3.59
C PRO A 401 16.33 16.15 3.53
N TYR A 402 15.77 14.96 3.30
CA TYR A 402 14.33 14.73 3.16
C TYR A 402 13.84 13.61 4.10
N ASN A 403 14.40 13.59 5.31
CA ASN A 403 14.07 12.63 6.38
C ASN A 403 12.57 12.31 6.49
N VAL A 404 12.19 11.08 6.14
CA VAL A 404 10.81 10.61 6.20
C VAL A 404 10.25 10.53 7.62
N LYS A 405 11.11 10.43 8.65
CA LYS A 405 10.66 10.44 10.06
C LYS A 405 10.04 11.77 10.50
N LYS A 406 10.24 12.86 9.74
CA LYS A 406 9.54 14.14 9.93
C LYS A 406 8.13 14.15 9.32
N GLY A 407 7.74 13.08 8.65
CA GLY A 407 6.41 12.85 8.09
C GLY A 407 6.38 12.88 6.56
N PHE A 408 5.33 12.27 6.00
CA PHE A 408 5.12 12.15 4.55
C PHE A 408 5.25 13.48 3.80
N TRP A 409 4.55 14.53 4.25
CA TRP A 409 4.57 15.83 3.58
C TRP A 409 5.92 16.54 3.69
N TRP A 410 6.67 16.29 4.77
CA TRP A 410 8.03 16.80 4.90
C TRP A 410 8.92 16.20 3.80
N ALA A 411 8.96 14.87 3.69
CA ALA A 411 9.77 14.17 2.70
C ALA A 411 9.33 14.45 1.25
N HIS A 412 8.03 14.66 1.03
CA HIS A 412 7.49 14.94 -0.29
C HIS A 412 7.86 16.36 -0.78
N MET A 413 7.67 17.39 0.06
CA MET A 413 7.89 18.78 -0.37
C MET A 413 8.28 19.75 0.75
N GLY A 414 8.06 19.40 2.03
CA GLY A 414 8.41 20.28 3.15
C GLY A 414 9.90 20.60 3.22
N TRP A 415 10.78 19.65 2.86
CA TRP A 415 12.22 19.87 2.82
C TRP A 415 12.67 20.94 1.80
N LEU A 416 11.86 21.20 0.76
CA LEU A 416 12.09 22.26 -0.24
C LEU A 416 11.56 23.62 0.25
N ILE A 417 10.53 23.60 1.09
CA ILE A 417 9.87 24.80 1.64
C ILE A 417 10.70 25.41 2.76
N PHE A 418 11.25 24.57 3.64
CA PHE A 418 11.93 25.02 4.84
C PHE A 418 13.46 25.02 4.68
N ARG A 419 14.09 26.13 5.04
CA ARG A 419 15.54 26.26 5.10
C ARG A 419 16.10 25.29 6.14
N ARG A 420 17.08 24.50 5.74
CA ARG A 420 17.77 23.52 6.62
C ARG A 420 18.58 24.22 7.71
N GLU A 421 18.86 23.55 8.82
CA GLU A 421 19.80 24.08 9.85
C GLU A 421 21.24 24.05 9.31
N GLU A 422 21.61 22.93 8.70
CA GLU A 422 22.93 22.67 8.13
C GLU A 422 22.79 22.24 6.66
N GLY A 423 23.83 22.49 5.87
CA GLY A 423 23.91 21.98 4.50
C GLY A 423 24.11 20.45 4.47
N PRO A 424 23.87 19.79 3.34
CA PRO A 424 24.21 18.38 3.19
C PRO A 424 25.71 18.15 3.41
N ASP A 425 26.03 16.96 3.91
CA ASP A 425 27.40 16.53 4.20
C ASP A 425 27.73 15.30 3.34
N ALA A 426 28.02 15.54 2.06
CA ALA A 426 28.49 14.51 1.14
C ALA A 426 29.57 15.05 0.20
N ASP A 427 30.53 14.19 -0.16
CA ASP A 427 31.56 14.53 -1.14
C ASP A 427 30.94 14.63 -2.54
N VAL A 428 31.29 15.70 -3.24
CA VAL A 428 30.90 16.01 -4.64
C VAL A 428 32.09 16.55 -5.45
N SER A 429 33.32 16.33 -4.97
CA SER A 429 34.55 16.78 -5.63
C SER A 429 34.66 16.27 -7.08
N ASP A 430 34.24 15.03 -7.33
CA ASP A 430 34.16 14.43 -8.67
C ASP A 430 33.20 15.16 -9.60
N LEU A 431 32.03 15.57 -9.09
CA LEU A 431 31.02 16.27 -9.87
C LEU A 431 31.49 17.68 -10.21
N LYS A 432 32.20 18.32 -9.26
CA LYS A 432 32.81 19.63 -9.48
C LYS A 432 33.98 19.60 -10.45
N ALA A 433 34.65 18.45 -10.61
CA ALA A 433 35.71 18.28 -11.60
C ALA A 433 35.17 18.05 -13.03
N ASP A 434 33.88 17.70 -13.18
CA ASP A 434 33.25 17.51 -14.48
C ASP A 434 32.83 18.85 -15.11
N TRP A 435 33.46 19.20 -16.23
CA TRP A 435 33.18 20.44 -16.95
C TRP A 435 31.73 20.54 -17.46
N VAL A 436 31.09 19.41 -17.79
CA VAL A 436 29.69 19.38 -18.25
C VAL A 436 28.77 19.82 -17.12
N LEU A 437 29.00 19.29 -15.92
CA LEU A 437 28.19 19.59 -14.74
C LEU A 437 28.44 21.00 -14.23
N GLN A 438 29.69 21.48 -14.28
CA GLN A 438 30.03 22.87 -13.97
C GLN A 438 29.35 23.86 -14.92
N LEU A 439 29.33 23.55 -16.23
CA LEU A 439 28.63 24.38 -17.20
C LEU A 439 27.12 24.38 -16.95
N GLN A 440 26.55 23.21 -16.67
CA GLN A 440 25.13 23.08 -16.37
C GLN A 440 24.75 23.83 -15.09
N ASP A 441 25.55 23.76 -14.03
CA ASP A 441 25.35 24.47 -12.77
C ASP A 441 25.35 25.99 -12.99
N ARG A 442 26.35 26.50 -13.72
CA ARG A 442 26.46 27.93 -14.04
C ARG A 442 25.29 28.48 -14.86
N TYR A 443 24.75 27.67 -15.78
CA TYR A 443 23.67 28.07 -16.70
C TYR A 443 22.35 27.34 -16.42
N TYR A 444 22.16 26.85 -15.18
CA TYR A 444 21.05 25.96 -14.86
C TYR A 444 19.68 26.58 -15.19
N THR A 445 19.38 27.75 -14.62
CA THR A 445 18.09 28.42 -14.79
C THR A 445 17.73 28.68 -16.27
N PRO A 446 18.59 29.30 -17.10
CA PRO A 446 18.26 29.50 -18.51
C PRO A 446 18.12 28.19 -19.28
N LEU A 447 18.93 27.17 -18.99
CA LEU A 447 18.81 25.85 -19.64
C LEU A 447 17.51 25.14 -19.23
N ALA A 448 17.11 25.19 -17.96
CA ALA A 448 15.87 24.58 -17.48
C ALA A 448 14.64 25.22 -18.14
N ILE A 449 14.62 26.56 -18.24
CA ILE A 449 13.56 27.30 -18.93
C ILE A 449 13.53 26.94 -20.42
N LEU A 450 14.70 26.95 -21.08
CA LEU A 450 14.81 26.64 -22.50
C LEU A 450 14.30 25.23 -22.81
N LEU A 451 14.81 24.22 -22.10
CA LEU A 451 14.56 22.81 -22.40
C LEU A 451 13.21 22.34 -21.87
N GLY A 452 12.81 22.78 -20.68
CA GLY A 452 11.60 22.30 -20.01
C GLY A 452 10.33 23.06 -20.41
N ILE A 453 10.43 24.32 -20.85
CA ILE A 453 9.26 25.16 -21.19
C ILE A 453 9.31 25.67 -22.64
N VAL A 454 10.37 26.36 -23.04
CA VAL A 454 10.43 27.03 -24.36
C VAL A 454 10.42 26.01 -25.49
N LEU A 455 11.25 24.97 -25.41
CA LEU A 455 11.36 23.93 -26.44
C LEU A 455 10.03 23.19 -26.68
N PRO A 456 9.34 22.60 -25.68
CA PRO A 456 8.05 21.95 -25.93
C PRO A 456 6.98 22.95 -26.40
N THR A 457 7.01 24.19 -25.92
CA THR A 457 6.10 25.26 -26.40
C THR A 457 6.32 25.54 -27.88
N TRP A 458 7.58 25.72 -28.27
CA TRP A 458 7.99 25.99 -29.63
C TRP A 458 7.63 24.84 -30.57
N ILE A 459 7.85 23.58 -30.16
CA ILE A 459 7.46 22.42 -30.97
C ILE A 459 5.96 22.46 -31.26
N CYS A 460 5.11 22.60 -30.24
CA CYS A 460 3.66 22.59 -30.44
C CYS A 460 3.17 23.80 -31.26
N GLY A 461 3.70 24.98 -30.96
CA GLY A 461 3.37 26.23 -31.63
C GLY A 461 3.81 26.27 -33.08
N HIS A 462 5.03 25.84 -33.38
CA HIS A 462 5.61 25.90 -34.72
C HIS A 462 5.01 24.86 -35.67
N TYR A 463 4.86 23.60 -35.22
CA TYR A 463 4.45 22.51 -36.12
C TYR A 463 2.94 22.37 -36.30
N TRP A 464 2.11 22.80 -35.34
CA TRP A 464 0.64 22.73 -35.47
C TRP A 464 -0.11 23.90 -34.81
N GLY A 465 0.56 25.03 -34.56
CA GLY A 465 -0.08 26.27 -34.14
C GLY A 465 -0.55 26.31 -32.67
N ASP A 466 -0.31 25.26 -31.89
CA ASP A 466 -0.81 25.16 -30.52
C ASP A 466 0.19 25.72 -29.49
N TRP A 467 0.43 27.03 -29.55
CA TRP A 467 1.32 27.73 -28.61
C TRP A 467 0.81 27.65 -27.17
N ARG A 468 -0.51 27.74 -26.98
CA ARG A 468 -1.14 27.70 -25.66
C ARG A 468 -0.99 26.32 -25.03
N GLY A 469 -1.33 25.25 -25.75
CA GLY A 469 -1.13 23.88 -25.28
C GLY A 469 0.33 23.52 -25.13
N GLY A 470 1.19 24.01 -26.03
CA GLY A 470 2.64 23.93 -25.90
C GLY A 470 3.13 24.45 -24.55
N PHE A 471 2.71 25.65 -24.15
CA PHE A 471 3.12 26.26 -22.89
C PHE A 471 2.49 25.58 -21.68
N PHE A 472 1.16 25.52 -21.61
CA PHE A 472 0.46 25.06 -20.42
C PHE A 472 0.54 23.55 -20.20
N ILE A 473 0.46 22.76 -21.26
CA ILE A 473 0.37 21.29 -21.17
C ILE A 473 1.76 20.68 -21.37
N ALA A 474 2.41 20.95 -22.50
CA ALA A 474 3.68 20.31 -22.84
C ALA A 474 4.87 20.89 -22.06
N GLY A 475 4.84 22.19 -21.74
CA GLY A 475 5.74 22.85 -20.80
C GLY A 475 5.30 22.60 -19.36
N VAL A 476 4.46 23.47 -18.81
CA VAL A 476 4.20 23.55 -17.36
C VAL A 476 3.64 22.26 -16.77
N ALA A 477 2.54 21.70 -17.30
CA ALA A 477 1.90 20.54 -16.70
C ALA A 477 2.79 19.30 -16.68
N SER A 478 3.56 19.06 -17.75
CA SER A 478 4.50 17.93 -17.81
C SER A 478 5.62 18.05 -16.77
N LYS A 479 6.13 19.27 -16.50
CA LYS A 479 7.14 19.51 -15.46
C LYS A 479 6.57 19.36 -14.05
N VAL A 480 5.37 19.88 -13.82
CA VAL A 480 4.66 19.70 -12.54
C VAL A 480 4.48 18.21 -12.25
N LEU A 481 4.01 17.43 -13.23
CA LEU A 481 3.84 15.99 -13.05
C LEU A 481 5.17 15.29 -12.79
N MET A 482 6.25 15.66 -13.50
CA MET A 482 7.60 15.14 -13.25
C MET A 482 8.04 15.37 -11.81
N MET A 483 7.98 16.62 -11.33
CA MET A 483 8.40 16.95 -9.95
C MET A 483 7.60 16.14 -8.92
N GLN A 484 6.28 16.02 -9.08
CA GLN A 484 5.45 15.21 -8.17
C GLN A 484 5.85 13.72 -8.21
N CYS A 485 6.20 13.19 -9.39
CA CYS A 485 6.70 11.83 -9.52
C CYS A 485 8.04 11.64 -8.80
N THR A 486 9.00 12.54 -8.96
CA THR A 486 10.28 12.45 -8.23
C THR A 486 10.09 12.60 -6.73
N PHE A 487 9.23 13.51 -6.29
CA PHE A 487 8.92 13.71 -4.87
C PHE A 487 8.27 12.47 -4.23
N CYS A 488 7.56 11.65 -5.01
CA CYS A 488 7.05 10.36 -4.54
C CYS A 488 8.17 9.35 -4.23
N ILE A 489 9.38 9.50 -4.77
CA ILE A 489 10.51 8.63 -4.41
C ILE A 489 10.84 8.86 -2.93
N ASN A 490 11.03 10.12 -2.53
CA ASN A 490 11.37 10.48 -1.14
C ASN A 490 10.24 10.19 -0.15
N SER A 491 8.98 10.22 -0.59
CA SER A 491 7.82 10.00 0.28
C SER A 491 7.22 8.59 0.11
N LEU A 492 6.54 8.33 -1.01
CA LEU A 492 5.81 7.09 -1.27
C LEU A 492 6.71 5.85 -1.16
N ALA A 493 7.95 5.92 -1.64
CA ALA A 493 8.88 4.79 -1.62
C ALA A 493 9.44 4.46 -0.23
N HIS A 494 9.21 5.30 0.78
CA HIS A 494 9.53 5.02 2.18
C HIS A 494 8.30 4.59 3.01
N TYR A 495 7.09 4.74 2.46
CA TYR A 495 5.83 4.42 3.14
C TYR A 495 5.17 3.15 2.59
N ILE A 496 5.12 2.99 1.27
CA ILE A 496 4.36 1.91 0.61
C ILE A 496 5.31 0.91 0.00
N GLY A 497 5.16 -0.36 0.41
CA GLY A 497 5.85 -1.49 -0.18
C GLY A 497 6.43 -2.45 0.87
N GLU A 498 7.34 -3.31 0.42
CA GLU A 498 7.94 -4.35 1.25
C GLU A 498 9.38 -4.02 1.66
N ALA A 499 9.75 -4.40 2.89
CA ALA A 499 11.14 -4.50 3.31
C ALA A 499 11.68 -5.85 2.84
N THR A 500 12.09 -5.93 1.57
CA THR A 500 12.43 -7.20 0.92
C THR A 500 13.81 -7.71 1.33
N TYR A 501 14.78 -6.82 1.50
CA TYR A 501 16.18 -7.14 1.81
C TYR A 501 16.59 -6.73 3.22
N THR A 502 16.04 -5.62 3.71
CA THR A 502 16.31 -5.10 5.05
C THR A 502 15.11 -4.32 5.58
N ASP A 503 14.90 -4.30 6.89
CA ASP A 503 13.93 -3.42 7.56
C ASP A 503 14.58 -2.49 8.59
N GLN A 504 15.92 -2.36 8.54
CA GLN A 504 16.67 -1.46 9.40
C GLN A 504 16.39 0.02 9.10
N ARG A 505 15.91 0.31 7.89
CA ARG A 505 15.57 1.64 7.38
C ARG A 505 14.19 1.62 6.73
N SER A 506 13.65 2.79 6.52
CA SER A 506 12.31 3.01 5.97
C SER A 506 12.08 2.66 4.48
N PRO A 507 13.07 2.69 3.55
CA PRO A 507 12.84 2.41 2.12
C PRO A 507 12.11 1.08 1.86
N ARG A 508 11.19 1.09 0.90
CA ARG A 508 10.29 -0.02 0.56
C ARG A 508 10.29 -0.33 -0.93
N ASP A 509 10.19 -1.62 -1.26
CA ASP A 509 10.00 -2.10 -2.62
C ASP A 509 8.52 -2.11 -3.00
N SER A 510 8.16 -1.37 -4.04
CA SER A 510 6.80 -1.25 -4.55
C SER A 510 6.78 -1.09 -6.06
N ALA A 511 6.17 -2.05 -6.75
CA ALA A 511 6.00 -2.00 -8.20
C ALA A 511 5.05 -0.86 -8.64
N ILE A 512 4.10 -0.44 -7.79
CA ILE A 512 3.25 0.74 -8.05
C ILE A 512 4.09 2.00 -8.02
N THR A 513 4.89 2.14 -6.96
CA THR A 513 5.79 3.28 -6.81
C THR A 513 6.74 3.31 -8.01
N SER A 514 7.28 2.16 -8.41
CA SER A 514 8.17 2.02 -9.56
C SER A 514 7.52 2.47 -10.88
N LEU A 515 6.24 2.16 -11.09
CA LEU A 515 5.50 2.65 -12.26
C LEU A 515 5.37 4.18 -12.27
N VAL A 516 5.06 4.78 -11.12
CA VAL A 516 4.89 6.24 -10.95
C VAL A 516 6.24 6.97 -11.02
N THR A 517 7.33 6.32 -10.60
CA THR A 517 8.65 6.93 -10.45
C THR A 517 9.68 6.44 -11.47
N PHE A 518 9.24 6.01 -12.65
CA PHE A 518 10.15 5.60 -13.75
C PHE A 518 11.18 4.54 -13.36
N GLY A 519 10.79 3.59 -12.52
CA GLY A 519 11.62 2.49 -12.08
C GLY A 519 12.12 2.60 -10.65
N GLU A 520 12.09 3.79 -10.05
CA GLU A 520 12.78 4.09 -8.79
C GLU A 520 12.07 3.60 -7.51
N GLY A 521 11.01 2.80 -7.65
CA GLY A 521 10.18 2.34 -6.54
C GLY A 521 10.59 1.02 -5.91
N TYR A 522 11.64 0.34 -6.41
CA TYR A 522 12.28 -0.76 -5.70
C TYR A 522 13.32 -0.20 -4.72
N HIS A 523 12.83 0.65 -3.82
CA HIS A 523 13.66 1.56 -3.06
C HIS A 523 14.38 0.85 -1.89
N ASN A 524 13.84 -0.26 -1.39
CA ASN A 524 14.53 -1.09 -0.40
C ASN A 524 15.75 -1.76 -1.04
N PHE A 525 15.60 -2.31 -2.24
CA PHE A 525 16.73 -2.82 -3.02
C PHE A 525 17.77 -1.72 -3.24
N HIS A 526 17.33 -0.56 -3.72
CA HIS A 526 18.20 0.54 -4.07
C HIS A 526 19.04 1.04 -2.86
N HIS A 527 18.42 1.19 -1.69
CA HIS A 527 19.14 1.64 -0.50
C HIS A 527 20.12 0.60 0.05
N GLU A 528 19.79 -0.68 -0.08
CA GLU A 528 20.66 -1.77 0.36
C GLU A 528 21.83 -2.00 -0.62
N PHE A 529 21.59 -1.82 -1.93
CA PHE A 529 22.54 -2.08 -3.01
C PHE A 529 22.77 -0.85 -3.92
N PRO A 530 23.26 0.28 -3.37
CA PRO A 530 23.16 1.59 -4.02
C PRO A 530 24.02 1.77 -5.28
N TYR A 531 25.10 1.01 -5.46
CA TYR A 531 25.91 1.10 -6.68
C TYR A 531 25.42 0.21 -7.83
N ASP A 532 24.39 -0.63 -7.62
CA ASP A 532 23.82 -1.41 -8.73
C ASP A 532 23.16 -0.44 -9.73
N TYR A 533 23.42 -0.62 -11.02
CA TYR A 533 22.82 0.26 -12.05
C TYR A 533 21.31 0.02 -12.23
N ARG A 534 20.76 -1.03 -11.62
CA ARG A 534 19.33 -1.36 -11.60
C ARG A 534 18.71 -0.83 -10.32
N ASN A 535 17.47 -0.33 -10.40
CA ASN A 535 16.70 -0.08 -9.18
C ASN A 535 15.94 -1.33 -8.73
N GLY A 536 15.61 -2.26 -9.65
CA GLY A 536 15.03 -3.57 -9.33
C GLY A 536 15.67 -4.73 -10.10
N VAL A 537 15.98 -5.83 -9.40
CA VAL A 537 16.67 -7.02 -9.97
C VAL A 537 15.79 -7.89 -10.86
N HIS A 538 14.46 -7.79 -10.75
CA HIS A 538 13.56 -8.63 -11.51
C HIS A 538 13.55 -8.24 -12.99
N ALA A 539 13.48 -9.23 -13.88
CA ALA A 539 13.34 -8.97 -15.32
C ALA A 539 12.03 -8.22 -15.63
N THR A 540 10.98 -8.48 -14.84
CA THR A 540 9.67 -7.83 -14.94
C THR A 540 9.58 -6.49 -14.19
N ALA A 541 10.61 -6.09 -13.44
CA ALA A 541 10.63 -4.78 -12.80
C ALA A 541 10.67 -3.70 -13.88
N TYR A 542 9.59 -2.93 -13.97
CA TYR A 542 9.51 -1.73 -14.80
C TYR A 542 10.64 -0.80 -14.37
N ASP A 543 11.60 -0.57 -15.26
CA ASP A 543 12.76 0.28 -14.98
C ASP A 543 13.31 0.80 -16.33
N PRO A 544 12.71 1.86 -16.86
CA PRO A 544 13.15 2.49 -18.11
C PRO A 544 14.61 2.94 -18.10
N GLY A 545 15.11 3.43 -16.96
CA GLY A 545 16.52 3.81 -16.80
C GLY A 545 17.45 2.63 -17.04
N LYS A 546 17.18 1.47 -16.41
CA LYS A 546 17.93 0.22 -16.62
C LYS A 546 17.91 -0.21 -18.07
N TRP A 547 16.76 -0.13 -18.73
CA TRP A 547 16.63 -0.55 -20.13
C TRP A 547 17.43 0.35 -21.06
N LEU A 548 17.37 1.68 -20.87
CA LEU A 548 18.18 2.62 -21.63
C LEU A 548 19.67 2.38 -21.42
N ILE A 549 20.13 2.28 -20.16
CA ILE A 549 21.54 2.07 -19.83
C ILE A 549 22.04 0.76 -20.45
N CYS A 550 21.26 -0.31 -20.37
CA CYS A 550 21.58 -1.61 -20.99
C CYS A 550 21.66 -1.50 -22.51
N PHE A 551 20.69 -0.84 -23.16
CA PHE A 551 20.66 -0.65 -24.60
C PHE A 551 21.88 0.14 -25.09
N LEU A 552 22.24 1.24 -24.42
CA LEU A 552 23.43 2.03 -24.75
C LEU A 552 24.73 1.22 -24.64
N SER A 553 24.75 0.21 -23.76
CA SER A 553 25.94 -0.62 -23.54
C SER A 553 26.24 -1.54 -24.71
N TRP A 554 25.22 -1.93 -25.48
CA TRP A 554 25.39 -2.75 -26.68
C TRP A 554 26.17 -2.00 -27.78
N PHE A 555 26.20 -0.67 -27.71
CA PHE A 555 26.93 0.19 -28.64
C PHE A 555 28.21 0.79 -28.02
N GLY A 556 28.59 0.38 -26.80
CA GLY A 556 29.73 0.94 -26.07
C GLY A 556 29.55 2.39 -25.63
N LEU A 557 28.32 2.92 -25.64
CA LEU A 557 28.01 4.29 -25.22
C LEU A 557 27.86 4.42 -23.70
N SER A 558 27.47 3.32 -23.05
CA SER A 558 27.62 3.10 -21.61
C SER A 558 28.48 1.85 -21.38
N TYR A 559 29.25 1.82 -20.31
CA TYR A 559 30.15 0.72 -19.99
C TYR A 559 30.34 0.62 -18.46
N ASN A 560 31.02 -0.43 -18.00
CA ASN A 560 31.23 -0.71 -16.57
C ASN A 560 29.93 -0.72 -15.73
N LEU A 561 28.86 -1.31 -16.26
CA LEU A 561 27.57 -1.43 -15.57
C LEU A 561 27.73 -2.30 -14.32
N LYS A 562 27.73 -1.68 -13.15
CA LYS A 562 27.99 -2.33 -11.86
C LYS A 562 26.76 -3.11 -11.40
N ARG A 563 26.99 -4.32 -10.87
CA ARG A 563 25.97 -5.18 -10.27
C ARG A 563 26.53 -5.79 -9.00
N PHE A 564 25.68 -5.94 -7.99
CA PHE A 564 26.04 -6.76 -6.84
C PHE A 564 25.92 -8.26 -7.19
N PRO A 565 26.72 -9.14 -6.56
CA PRO A 565 26.56 -10.59 -6.68
C PRO A 565 25.17 -11.06 -6.25
N ASP A 566 24.56 -11.94 -7.03
CA ASP A 566 23.19 -12.43 -6.79
C ASP A 566 23.04 -13.14 -5.43
N GLU A 567 24.13 -13.71 -4.89
CA GLU A 567 24.16 -14.35 -3.58
C GLU A 567 23.80 -13.39 -2.45
N LEU A 568 24.17 -12.10 -2.55
CA LEU A 568 23.85 -11.10 -1.51
C LEU A 568 22.34 -10.82 -1.46
N PHE A 569 21.66 -10.87 -2.61
CA PHE A 569 20.21 -10.71 -2.67
C PHE A 569 19.50 -11.89 -1.98
N ALA A 570 20.02 -13.11 -2.17
CA ALA A 570 19.49 -14.31 -1.51
C ALA A 570 19.69 -14.24 0.00
N LYS A 571 20.88 -13.82 0.46
CA LYS A 571 21.20 -13.64 1.89
C LYS A 571 20.25 -12.66 2.57
N GLY A 572 20.04 -11.47 2.00
CA GLY A 572 19.11 -10.48 2.58
C GLY A 572 17.68 -11.01 2.70
N LYS A 573 17.19 -11.73 1.68
CA LYS A 573 15.85 -12.35 1.73
C LYS A 573 15.73 -13.44 2.80
N ILE A 574 16.77 -14.27 2.97
CA ILE A 574 16.80 -15.30 3.99
C ILE A 574 16.83 -14.67 5.38
N GLN A 575 17.66 -13.65 5.61
CA GLN A 575 17.72 -12.92 6.88
C GLN A 575 16.36 -12.32 7.25
N MET A 576 15.67 -11.69 6.30
CA MET A 576 14.31 -11.19 6.52
C MET A 576 13.28 -12.30 6.80
N ALA A 577 13.41 -13.45 6.15
CA ALA A 577 12.55 -14.61 6.40
C ALA A 577 12.80 -15.23 7.79
N GLU A 578 14.05 -15.37 8.21
CA GLU A 578 14.45 -15.83 9.54
C GLU A 578 13.90 -14.92 10.63
N LYS A 579 14.06 -13.59 10.46
CA LYS A 579 13.50 -12.60 11.39
C LYS A 579 11.98 -12.74 11.52
N ARG A 580 11.25 -12.82 10.40
CA ARG A 580 9.79 -13.00 10.42
C ARG A 580 9.37 -14.31 11.07
N ALA A 581 10.09 -15.40 10.79
CA ALA A 581 9.84 -16.70 11.41
C ALA A 581 10.05 -16.63 12.93
N LEU A 582 11.07 -15.90 13.40
CA LEU A 582 11.33 -15.70 14.83
C LEU A 582 10.21 -14.86 15.49
N GLU A 583 9.79 -13.77 14.86
CA GLU A 583 8.67 -12.94 15.35
C GLU A 583 7.36 -13.74 15.45
N GLN A 584 7.07 -14.59 14.46
CA GLN A 584 5.92 -15.49 14.50
C GLN A 584 6.06 -16.54 15.60
N ARG A 585 7.27 -17.11 15.77
CA ARG A 585 7.58 -18.08 16.81
C ARG A 585 7.31 -17.50 18.19
N GLN A 586 7.69 -16.24 18.46
CA GLN A 586 7.48 -15.57 19.74
C GLN A 586 6.01 -15.35 20.11
N LYS A 587 5.10 -15.32 19.13
CA LYS A 587 3.64 -15.16 19.36
C LYS A 587 2.94 -16.47 19.77
N LEU A 588 3.63 -17.60 19.65
CA LEU A 588 3.08 -18.93 19.89
C LEU A 588 3.64 -19.50 21.19
N PHE A 589 2.81 -20.25 21.91
CA PHE A 589 3.26 -20.97 23.10
C PHE A 589 3.91 -22.30 22.68
N TRP A 590 5.23 -22.39 22.84
CA TRP A 590 6.02 -23.59 22.55
C TRP A 590 6.38 -24.39 23.81
N GLY A 591 5.76 -24.08 24.96
CA GLY A 591 6.20 -24.60 26.26
C GLY A 591 7.41 -23.86 26.84
N LYS A 592 7.88 -24.34 27.99
CA LYS A 592 9.05 -23.76 28.66
C LYS A 592 10.34 -24.09 27.87
N PRO A 593 11.24 -23.12 27.66
CA PRO A 593 12.58 -23.38 27.11
C PRO A 593 13.33 -24.39 27.96
N LEU A 594 14.16 -25.22 27.33
CA LEU A 594 14.90 -26.29 28.03
C LEU A 594 15.84 -25.73 29.10
N GLU A 595 16.33 -24.51 28.91
CA GLU A 595 17.22 -23.78 29.81
C GLU A 595 16.54 -23.34 31.11
N GLU A 596 15.22 -23.14 31.08
CA GLU A 596 14.41 -22.73 32.23
C GLU A 596 13.82 -23.92 33.01
N LEU A 597 13.93 -25.13 32.47
CA LEU A 597 13.39 -26.32 33.10
C LEU A 597 14.28 -26.76 34.28
N PRO A 598 13.67 -27.19 35.40
CA PRO A 598 14.42 -27.78 36.51
C PRO A 598 15.17 -29.02 36.03
N ARG A 599 16.40 -29.17 36.50
CA ARG A 599 17.23 -30.34 36.22
C ARG A 599 16.93 -31.40 37.27
N MET A 600 16.68 -32.62 36.82
CA MET A 600 16.27 -33.73 37.66
C MET A 600 17.10 -34.97 37.33
N ASP A 601 17.56 -35.70 38.34
CA ASP A 601 18.19 -37.00 38.12
C ASP A 601 17.14 -38.14 38.02
N LYS A 602 17.60 -39.36 37.70
CA LYS A 602 16.69 -40.51 37.54
C LYS A 602 15.98 -40.91 38.83
N GLU A 603 16.58 -40.69 39.99
CA GLU A 603 15.99 -41.09 41.27
C GLU A 603 14.91 -40.09 41.70
N GLN A 604 15.16 -38.80 41.52
CA GLN A 604 14.16 -37.74 41.68
C GLN A 604 12.97 -37.93 40.73
N PHE A 605 13.23 -38.29 39.46
CA PHE A 605 12.17 -38.61 38.50
C PHE A 605 11.32 -39.80 38.95
N LYS A 606 11.96 -40.90 39.38
CA LYS A 606 11.23 -42.06 39.93
C LYS A 606 10.42 -41.70 41.17
N HIS A 607 10.97 -40.88 42.07
CA HIS A 607 10.26 -40.42 43.26
C HIS A 607 8.99 -39.64 42.88
N GLN A 608 9.08 -38.71 41.92
CA GLN A 608 7.93 -37.95 41.42
C GLN A 608 6.83 -38.86 40.83
N VAL A 609 7.21 -39.90 40.08
CA VAL A 609 6.23 -40.82 39.47
C VAL A 609 5.62 -41.79 40.49
N VAL A 610 6.45 -42.40 41.36
CA VAL A 610 6.03 -43.48 42.28
C VAL A 610 5.41 -42.93 43.56
N ALA A 611 6.02 -41.92 44.18
CA ALA A 611 5.57 -41.39 45.47
C ALA A 611 4.50 -40.29 45.31
N GLU A 612 4.64 -39.42 44.31
CA GLU A 612 3.69 -38.31 44.07
C GLU A 612 2.64 -38.62 42.98
N GLY A 613 2.71 -39.80 42.35
CA GLY A 613 1.72 -40.26 41.37
C GLY A 613 1.69 -39.48 40.05
N LYS A 614 2.77 -38.74 39.73
CA LYS A 614 2.86 -37.94 38.50
C LYS A 614 2.85 -38.82 37.25
N GLN A 615 2.06 -38.45 36.25
CA GLN A 615 1.99 -39.19 34.98
C GLN A 615 3.04 -38.66 34.00
N TRP A 616 4.33 -38.91 34.31
CA TRP A 616 5.44 -38.37 33.54
C TRP A 616 6.14 -39.43 32.68
N ILE A 617 6.63 -39.00 31.52
CA ILE A 617 7.43 -39.82 30.60
C ILE A 617 8.72 -39.10 30.22
N ILE A 618 9.74 -39.86 29.80
CA ILE A 618 11.00 -39.31 29.29
C ILE A 618 11.04 -39.47 27.76
N ILE A 619 11.37 -38.40 27.04
CA ILE A 619 11.69 -38.44 25.61
C ILE A 619 12.92 -37.55 25.38
N ALA A 620 13.98 -38.09 24.77
CA ALA A 620 15.23 -37.40 24.47
C ALA A 620 15.81 -36.63 25.68
N ASP A 621 15.91 -37.30 26.84
CA ASP A 621 16.40 -36.73 28.10
C ASP A 621 15.57 -35.54 28.64
N VAL A 622 14.35 -35.32 28.15
CA VAL A 622 13.39 -34.34 28.66
C VAL A 622 12.21 -35.06 29.29
N ILE A 623 11.74 -34.56 30.44
CA ILE A 623 10.62 -35.10 31.18
C ILE A 623 9.37 -34.31 30.82
N TYR A 624 8.30 -35.03 30.48
CA TYR A 624 7.02 -34.47 30.04
C TYR A 624 5.87 -34.93 30.93
N ASP A 625 4.99 -34.00 31.28
CA ASP A 625 3.73 -34.29 31.97
C ASP A 625 2.62 -34.57 30.96
N VAL A 626 2.22 -35.84 30.87
CA VAL A 626 1.21 -36.28 29.92
C VAL A 626 -0.17 -36.47 30.55
N THR A 627 -0.36 -36.09 31.83
CA THR A 627 -1.59 -36.32 32.59
C THR A 627 -2.85 -35.94 31.81
N ASP A 628 -2.91 -34.72 31.29
CA ASP A 628 -4.07 -34.21 30.54
C ASP A 628 -4.12 -34.64 29.07
N PHE A 629 -3.02 -35.22 28.57
CA PHE A 629 -2.86 -35.62 27.18
C PHE A 629 -3.17 -37.11 26.93
N ILE A 630 -3.04 -37.97 27.95
CA ILE A 630 -3.28 -39.42 27.85
C ILE A 630 -4.60 -39.75 27.14
N VAL A 631 -5.69 -39.09 27.53
CA VAL A 631 -7.03 -39.33 26.97
C VAL A 631 -7.24 -38.71 25.59
N LYS A 632 -6.41 -37.73 25.22
CA LYS A 632 -6.46 -37.01 23.94
C LYS A 632 -5.56 -37.64 22.89
N HIS A 633 -4.70 -38.58 23.27
CA HIS A 633 -3.74 -39.21 22.37
C HIS A 633 -4.46 -40.01 21.27
N PRO A 634 -4.23 -39.69 19.98
CA PRO A 634 -4.98 -40.29 18.86
C PRO A 634 -4.70 -41.79 18.66
N GLY A 635 -3.53 -42.27 19.10
CA GLY A 635 -3.22 -43.70 19.10
C GLY A 635 -3.94 -44.48 20.20
N GLY A 636 -4.57 -43.80 21.15
CA GLY A 636 -5.20 -44.40 22.33
C GLY A 636 -4.33 -44.31 23.59
N LYS A 637 -5.00 -44.35 24.75
CA LYS A 637 -4.38 -44.14 26.08
C LYS A 637 -3.37 -45.21 26.49
N GLN A 638 -3.56 -46.45 26.03
CA GLN A 638 -2.76 -47.59 26.47
C GLN A 638 -1.28 -47.43 26.10
N TYR A 639 -1.00 -46.91 24.90
CA TYR A 639 0.36 -46.67 24.43
C TYR A 639 1.12 -45.61 25.22
N ILE A 640 0.43 -44.67 25.89
CA ILE A 640 1.09 -43.74 26.81
C ILE A 640 1.27 -44.38 28.18
N ASN A 641 0.23 -45.06 28.68
CA ASN A 641 0.25 -45.73 29.98
C ASN A 641 1.41 -46.72 30.13
N ASP A 642 1.76 -47.44 29.05
CA ASP A 642 2.87 -48.41 29.06
C ASP A 642 4.25 -47.77 29.33
N TYR A 643 4.38 -46.47 29.09
CA TYR A 643 5.62 -45.70 29.22
C TYR A 643 5.65 -44.74 30.41
N ILE A 644 4.60 -44.68 31.25
CA ILE A 644 4.62 -43.85 32.46
C ILE A 644 5.77 -44.30 33.36
N GLY A 645 6.62 -43.35 33.77
CA GLY A 645 7.84 -43.61 34.54
C GLY A 645 9.00 -44.20 33.72
N LYS A 646 8.91 -44.23 32.38
CA LYS A 646 9.93 -44.82 31.50
C LYS A 646 10.36 -43.86 30.38
N ASP A 647 11.43 -44.26 29.70
CA ASP A 647 11.93 -43.62 28.49
C ASP A 647 11.19 -44.14 27.25
N ALA A 648 10.46 -43.24 26.59
CA ALA A 648 9.68 -43.48 25.38
C ALA A 648 10.39 -43.00 24.11
N THR A 649 11.65 -42.54 24.18
CA THR A 649 12.38 -41.92 23.05
C THR A 649 12.36 -42.82 21.81
N ARG A 650 12.70 -44.10 21.96
CA ARG A 650 12.72 -45.04 20.83
C ARG A 650 11.35 -45.23 20.19
N ALA A 651 10.29 -45.29 21.01
CA ALA A 651 8.92 -45.44 20.53
C ALA A 651 8.45 -44.18 19.79
N PHE A 652 8.89 -43.00 20.23
CA PHE A 652 8.51 -41.71 19.68
C PHE A 652 9.26 -41.33 18.39
N ASP A 653 10.56 -41.62 18.30
CA ASP A 653 11.46 -41.21 17.19
C ASP A 653 11.65 -42.27 16.09
N GLY A 654 10.74 -43.24 15.99
CA GLY A 654 10.66 -44.08 14.78
C GLY A 654 11.10 -45.54 14.89
N ALA A 655 11.35 -46.09 16.09
CA ALA A 655 11.42 -47.57 16.21
C ALA A 655 10.05 -48.23 15.98
N VAL A 656 8.96 -47.48 16.17
CA VAL A 656 7.58 -47.91 15.91
C VAL A 656 6.86 -46.88 15.03
N TYR A 657 6.93 -45.60 15.38
CA TYR A 657 6.29 -44.52 14.62
C TYR A 657 7.14 -43.25 14.69
N ASN A 658 7.45 -42.64 13.55
CA ASN A 658 8.15 -41.35 13.53
C ASN A 658 7.11 -40.23 13.65
N HIS A 659 6.98 -39.67 14.85
CA HIS A 659 5.93 -38.69 15.15
C HIS A 659 6.06 -37.42 14.32
N SER A 660 4.91 -36.93 13.83
CA SER A 660 4.82 -35.74 12.97
C SER A 660 5.25 -34.47 13.70
N TYR A 661 5.51 -33.39 12.95
CA TYR A 661 5.80 -32.08 13.54
C TYR A 661 4.69 -31.60 14.48
N ALA A 662 3.41 -31.89 14.18
CA ALA A 662 2.30 -31.52 15.06
C ALA A 662 2.38 -32.23 16.42
N ALA A 663 2.75 -33.52 16.44
CA ALA A 663 2.92 -34.27 17.69
C ALA A 663 4.12 -33.74 18.50
N ARG A 664 5.23 -33.41 17.82
CA ARG A 664 6.41 -32.78 18.46
C ARG A 664 6.07 -31.41 19.06
N ASN A 665 5.28 -30.59 18.36
CA ASN A 665 4.85 -29.28 18.87
C ASN A 665 3.96 -29.40 20.12
N ILE A 666 3.07 -30.39 20.17
CA ILE A 666 2.27 -30.67 21.38
C ILE A 666 3.18 -31.11 22.51
N LEU A 667 4.10 -32.04 22.24
CA LEU A 667 5.05 -32.56 23.23
C LEU A 667 5.85 -31.42 23.88
N ASP A 668 6.27 -30.42 23.09
CA ASP A 668 7.01 -29.26 23.59
C ASP A 668 6.23 -28.46 24.66
N THR A 669 4.90 -28.41 24.57
CA THR A 669 4.05 -27.73 25.58
C THR A 669 3.92 -28.49 26.90
N LEU A 670 4.31 -29.76 26.94
CA LEU A 670 4.15 -30.65 28.09
C LEU A 670 5.43 -30.78 28.95
N ARG A 671 6.49 -30.03 28.61
CA ARG A 671 7.79 -30.12 29.30
C ARG A 671 7.71 -29.68 30.76
N VAL A 672 8.33 -30.45 31.65
CA VAL A 672 8.39 -30.13 33.09
C VAL A 672 9.79 -30.14 33.69
N ALA A 673 10.72 -30.94 33.17
CA ALA A 673 12.10 -31.01 33.67
C ALA A 673 13.06 -31.55 32.60
N VAL A 674 14.37 -31.34 32.78
CA VAL A 674 15.43 -31.98 31.97
C VAL A 674 16.11 -33.03 32.81
N LEU A 675 16.25 -34.24 32.25
CA LEU A 675 16.95 -35.34 32.89
C LEU A 675 18.46 -35.10 32.80
N VAL A 676 19.12 -35.01 33.95
CA VAL A 676 20.59 -34.96 34.03
C VAL A 676 21.13 -36.35 34.37
N LYS A 677 22.22 -36.73 33.69
CA LYS A 677 23.01 -37.88 34.11
C LYS A 677 23.66 -37.54 35.44
N SER A 678 23.47 -38.39 36.43
CA SER A 678 24.21 -38.33 37.70
C SER A 678 25.70 -38.24 37.39
N THR A 679 26.28 -37.07 37.65
CA THR A 679 27.72 -36.95 37.87
C THR A 679 27.99 -37.56 39.24
N LEU A 680 28.49 -38.81 39.22
CA LEU A 680 29.21 -39.39 40.35
C LEU A 680 30.49 -38.60 40.61
#